data_AF-A0A538MXA2-F1
#
_entry.id   AF-A0A538MXA2-F1
#
_cell.length_a   1.000
_cell.length_b   1.000
_cell.length_c   1.000
_cell.angle_alpha   90.00
_cell.angle_beta   90.00
_cell.angle_gamma   90.00
#
_symmetry.space_group_name_H-M   'P 1'
#
loop_
_entity.id
_entity.type
_entity.pdbx_description
1 polymer ?
#
loop_
_entity_poly.entity_id
_entity_poly.type
_entity_poly.pdbx_seq_one_letter_code
_entity_poly.pdbx_strand_id
1 'polypeptide(L)'
;MDGLERRYRQLLVAYPAGYRQRRADEIVGTLLDAAAPGQRRPSLADAADLVAGGLRQRLGPGAAADLAAGRALAGPVALALAAGLSGFLWLTVEGAPGHVTLAPAAFAAWLLALAGWVALPGRYARWPVAVAMAVTVLVLPVAVLAGAGRPPLWVVLGLLAFGALAVAGPPPDSATARAAVLTGALATAALSKALLTAQLPVTRWSTAYYHPAIALSGLIVTGAVVGLAAAAVPALLRGRPVRPWLWAVLLLALPGGWLGPRTGPVAVAGTRPGFGRLAEVLLATCVVLAAMAALTGVRAVAGGLDRAGAMALGCAAGLAGSLWWMGQGRPWAYAAWLGAALAYPVLPAIGRRLAVAAALGLTATVALAPAGPPWSALVTLALLGTVPLLAPAGGAWYPLGVAVTTAAAGAVVAAYDNGWRLTGWHAFAHTGGLVLTLAIVPFAVAVVAAVRAVRSRRFAAVATLLAGTGWIGALTLPHLGAWGPVLILVPLGAVPLAVRAGRARAAARRALDTGRHAGLLALARAVCPDPRTARRLTVATLARGGQRAELVRAALDLPPGPAGDPLCAAVHALPPEERVALHLRYRAELPVPEIAALLGCSAATARGLVDRARHGVARMPRDGRGLSSTGDGVPARCGAGAVVPDARAAGQPAHRAGPPPR
;
A
#
# COMPACT_ATOMS: atom_id res chain seq x y z
N MET A 1 -8.43 0.05 -37.56
CA MET A 1 -8.06 -0.08 -36.13
C MET A 1 -9.24 0.33 -35.28
N ASP A 2 -9.88 -0.66 -34.66
CA ASP A 2 -11.17 -0.50 -34.01
C ASP A 2 -11.11 0.43 -32.79
N GLY A 3 -12.22 1.13 -32.51
CA GLY A 3 -12.30 2.07 -31.39
C GLY A 3 -12.05 1.42 -30.02
N LEU A 4 -12.35 0.11 -29.89
CA LEU A 4 -12.11 -0.68 -28.69
C LEU A 4 -10.61 -0.94 -28.46
N GLU A 5 -9.90 -1.36 -29.51
CA GLU A 5 -8.45 -1.63 -29.48
C GLU A 5 -7.66 -0.42 -28.97
N ARG A 6 -7.96 0.78 -29.51
CA ARG A 6 -7.33 2.03 -29.07
C ARG A 6 -7.54 2.30 -27.58
N ARG A 7 -8.73 2.01 -27.04
CA ARG A 7 -9.02 2.19 -25.60
C ARG A 7 -8.24 1.19 -24.74
N TYR A 8 -8.14 -0.07 -25.16
CA TYR A 8 -7.28 -1.05 -24.46
C TYR A 8 -5.80 -0.64 -24.47
N ARG A 9 -5.29 -0.15 -25.61
CA ARG A 9 -3.92 0.38 -25.71
C ARG A 9 -3.68 1.61 -24.81
N GLN A 10 -4.69 2.46 -24.61
CA GLN A 10 -4.63 3.57 -23.66
C GLN A 10 -4.55 3.07 -22.20
N LEU A 11 -5.35 2.08 -21.83
CA LEU A 11 -5.33 1.47 -20.50
C LEU A 11 -3.99 0.77 -20.20
N LEU A 12 -3.33 0.23 -21.23
CA LEU A 12 -1.99 -0.35 -21.10
C LEU A 12 -0.94 0.65 -20.61
N VAL A 13 -1.18 1.97 -20.59
CA VAL A 13 -0.29 2.95 -19.94
C VAL A 13 0.02 2.56 -18.48
N ALA A 14 -0.87 1.84 -17.81
CA ALA A 14 -0.65 1.27 -16.48
C ALA A 14 0.53 0.26 -16.43
N TYR A 15 0.94 -0.35 -17.54
CA TYR A 15 2.09 -1.26 -17.61
C TYR A 15 3.43 -0.52 -17.84
N PRO A 16 4.57 -1.04 -17.34
CA PRO A 16 5.89 -0.48 -17.65
C PRO A 16 6.18 -0.41 -19.15
N ALA A 17 6.85 0.64 -19.64
CA ALA A 17 7.06 0.89 -21.07
C ALA A 17 7.70 -0.30 -21.81
N GLY A 18 8.79 -0.86 -21.28
CA GLY A 18 9.44 -2.03 -21.90
C GLY A 18 8.61 -3.31 -21.83
N TYR A 19 7.62 -3.40 -20.93
CA TYR A 19 6.68 -4.52 -20.92
C TYR A 19 5.66 -4.35 -22.05
N ARG A 20 5.11 -3.15 -22.21
CA ARG A 20 4.18 -2.80 -23.30
C ARG A 20 4.81 -3.10 -24.67
N GLN A 21 6.05 -2.67 -24.89
CA GLN A 21 6.76 -2.92 -26.15
C GLN A 21 6.87 -4.40 -26.54
N ARG A 22 6.83 -5.33 -25.58
CA ARG A 22 6.96 -6.76 -25.85
C ARG A 22 5.65 -7.54 -25.83
N ARG A 23 4.64 -7.04 -25.11
CA ARG A 23 3.45 -7.80 -24.69
C ARG A 23 2.14 -7.09 -24.98
N ALA A 24 2.17 -5.83 -25.46
CA ALA A 24 0.95 -5.05 -25.66
C ALA A 24 0.03 -5.72 -26.69
N ASP A 25 0.57 -6.15 -27.83
CA ASP A 25 -0.23 -6.76 -28.89
C ASP A 25 -0.80 -8.12 -28.45
N GLU A 26 -0.04 -8.93 -27.72
CA GLU A 26 -0.53 -10.20 -27.11
C GLU A 26 -1.71 -9.92 -26.16
N ILE A 27 -1.55 -8.97 -25.23
CA ILE A 27 -2.60 -8.65 -24.24
C ILE A 27 -3.84 -8.06 -24.92
N VAL A 28 -3.66 -7.16 -25.87
CA VAL A 28 -4.79 -6.54 -26.59
C VAL A 28 -5.48 -7.56 -27.47
N GLY A 29 -4.74 -8.44 -28.15
CA GLY A 29 -5.29 -9.55 -28.92
C GLY A 29 -6.18 -10.43 -28.06
N THR A 30 -5.66 -10.92 -26.93
CA THR A 30 -6.45 -11.74 -26.00
C THR A 30 -7.72 -11.03 -25.49
N LEU A 31 -7.66 -9.72 -25.23
CA LEU A 31 -8.82 -8.95 -24.77
C LEU A 31 -9.84 -8.66 -25.88
N LEU A 32 -9.40 -8.60 -27.14
CA LEU A 32 -10.29 -8.47 -28.29
C LEU A 32 -10.95 -9.82 -28.60
N ASP A 33 -10.21 -10.92 -28.50
CA ASP A 33 -10.73 -12.28 -28.68
C ASP A 33 -11.79 -12.63 -27.61
N ALA A 34 -11.63 -12.10 -26.40
CA ALA A 34 -12.60 -12.26 -25.30
C ALA A 34 -13.75 -11.24 -25.32
N ALA A 35 -13.73 -10.24 -26.21
CA ALA A 35 -14.73 -9.17 -26.22
C ALA A 35 -16.08 -9.67 -26.76
N ALA A 36 -17.18 -9.18 -26.18
CA ALA A 36 -18.52 -9.54 -26.67
C ALA A 36 -18.76 -8.99 -28.09
N PRO A 37 -19.55 -9.67 -28.94
CA PRO A 37 -19.92 -9.17 -30.27
C PRO A 37 -20.51 -7.75 -30.18
N GLY A 38 -19.93 -6.80 -30.93
CA GLY A 38 -20.37 -5.41 -30.95
C GLY A 38 -19.86 -4.54 -29.78
N GLN A 39 -18.99 -5.05 -28.91
CA GLN A 39 -18.43 -4.27 -27.81
C GLN A 39 -17.58 -3.09 -28.32
N ARG A 40 -18.01 -1.85 -28.01
CA ARG A 40 -17.32 -0.62 -28.45
C ARG A 40 -16.42 0.02 -27.39
N ARG A 41 -16.55 -0.40 -26.13
CA ARG A 41 -15.79 0.11 -24.99
C ARG A 41 -15.33 -1.04 -24.07
N PRO A 42 -14.15 -0.93 -23.44
CA PRO A 42 -13.72 -1.87 -22.41
C PRO A 42 -14.79 -1.97 -21.33
N SER A 43 -15.08 -3.17 -20.84
CA SER A 43 -15.92 -3.27 -19.64
C SER A 43 -15.16 -2.66 -18.45
N LEU A 44 -15.89 -2.22 -17.42
CA LEU A 44 -15.25 -1.72 -16.21
C LEU A 44 -14.38 -2.78 -15.54
N ALA A 45 -14.76 -4.06 -15.65
CA ALA A 45 -14.00 -5.18 -15.14
C ALA A 45 -12.67 -5.35 -15.90
N ASP A 46 -12.69 -5.32 -17.23
CA ASP A 46 -11.47 -5.45 -18.06
C ASP A 46 -10.52 -4.28 -17.83
N ALA A 47 -11.07 -3.06 -17.73
CA ALA A 47 -10.29 -1.87 -17.43
C ALA A 47 -9.65 -1.95 -16.03
N ALA A 48 -10.41 -2.41 -15.03
CA ALA A 48 -9.91 -2.58 -13.67
C ALA A 48 -8.82 -3.67 -13.61
N ASP A 49 -9.00 -4.81 -14.28
CA ASP A 49 -7.99 -5.87 -14.27
C ASP A 49 -6.73 -5.48 -15.05
N LEU A 50 -6.86 -4.77 -16.19
CA LEU A 50 -5.70 -4.21 -16.90
C LEU A 50 -4.90 -3.23 -16.04
N VAL A 51 -5.60 -2.29 -15.38
CA VAL A 51 -4.94 -1.31 -14.51
C VAL A 51 -4.29 -2.01 -13.32
N ALA A 52 -4.99 -2.96 -12.70
CA ALA A 52 -4.45 -3.76 -11.59
C ALA A 52 -3.24 -4.59 -12.04
N GLY A 53 -3.30 -5.24 -13.20
CA GLY A 53 -2.21 -6.01 -13.80
C GLY A 53 -0.99 -5.13 -14.09
N GLY A 54 -1.20 -3.96 -14.66
CA GLY A 54 -0.14 -2.97 -14.89
C GLY A 54 0.51 -2.49 -13.60
N LEU A 55 -0.28 -2.16 -12.59
CA LEU A 55 0.20 -1.77 -11.26
C LEU A 55 0.97 -2.89 -10.56
N ARG A 56 0.45 -4.14 -10.59
CA ARG A 56 1.14 -5.34 -10.08
C ARG A 56 2.51 -5.49 -10.75
N GLN A 57 2.58 -5.28 -12.06
CA GLN A 57 3.82 -5.39 -12.82
C GLN A 57 4.81 -4.24 -12.50
N ARG A 58 4.32 -3.04 -12.18
CA ARG A 58 5.16 -1.91 -11.74
C ARG A 58 5.70 -2.10 -10.32
N LEU A 59 4.89 -2.60 -9.41
CA LEU A 59 5.30 -2.95 -8.04
C LEU A 59 6.30 -4.12 -8.05
N GLY A 60 6.15 -5.01 -9.02
CA GLY A 60 6.90 -6.26 -9.13
C GLY A 60 6.18 -7.38 -8.38
N PRO A 61 6.27 -8.64 -8.87
CA PRO A 61 5.44 -9.73 -8.37
C PRO A 61 5.64 -10.03 -6.88
N GLY A 62 6.88 -9.94 -6.37
CA GLY A 62 7.14 -10.12 -4.94
C GLY A 62 6.50 -9.05 -4.06
N ALA A 63 6.56 -7.77 -4.45
CA ALA A 63 5.93 -6.70 -3.69
C ALA A 63 4.40 -6.74 -3.80
N ALA A 64 3.87 -7.16 -4.96
CA ALA A 64 2.43 -7.35 -5.15
C ALA A 64 1.87 -8.49 -4.28
N ALA A 65 2.58 -9.62 -4.18
CA ALA A 65 2.24 -10.72 -3.29
C ALA A 65 2.34 -10.30 -1.82
N ASP A 66 3.44 -9.63 -1.42
CA ASP A 66 3.62 -9.11 -0.06
C ASP A 66 2.48 -8.13 0.31
N LEU A 67 2.08 -7.25 -0.63
CA LEU A 67 0.98 -6.30 -0.45
C LEU A 67 -0.38 -6.99 -0.35
N ALA A 68 -0.63 -8.01 -1.18
CA ALA A 68 -1.86 -8.79 -1.11
C ALA A 68 -1.99 -9.52 0.24
N ALA A 69 -0.89 -10.14 0.71
CA ALA A 69 -0.84 -10.75 2.04
C ALA A 69 -1.00 -9.70 3.15
N GLY A 70 -0.39 -8.53 3.01
CA GLY A 70 -0.58 -7.41 3.94
C GLY A 70 -2.02 -6.91 4.01
N ARG A 71 -2.73 -6.85 2.88
CA ARG A 71 -4.17 -6.51 2.83
C ARG A 71 -5.03 -7.57 3.52
N ALA A 72 -4.69 -8.85 3.35
CA ALA A 72 -5.40 -9.93 4.04
C ALA A 72 -5.26 -9.84 5.56
N LEU A 73 -4.11 -9.38 6.07
CA LEU A 73 -3.89 -9.11 7.49
C LEU A 73 -4.59 -7.81 7.94
N ALA A 74 -4.52 -6.75 7.15
CA ALA A 74 -5.05 -5.43 7.52
C ALA A 74 -6.58 -5.34 7.44
N GLY A 75 -7.22 -6.02 6.49
CA GLY A 75 -8.66 -5.90 6.23
C GLY A 75 -9.55 -6.20 7.44
N PRO A 76 -9.39 -7.36 8.12
CA PRO A 76 -10.16 -7.69 9.32
C PRO A 76 -9.92 -6.68 10.46
N VAL A 77 -8.68 -6.24 10.66
CA VAL A 77 -8.33 -5.24 11.69
C VAL A 77 -8.96 -3.88 11.34
N ALA A 78 -8.95 -3.49 10.07
CA ALA A 78 -9.56 -2.26 9.58
C ALA A 78 -11.09 -2.26 9.81
N LEU A 79 -11.77 -3.38 9.55
CA LEU A 79 -13.19 -3.52 9.84
C LEU A 79 -13.49 -3.45 11.33
N ALA A 80 -12.69 -4.13 12.17
CA ALA A 80 -12.81 -4.06 13.62
C ALA A 80 -12.67 -2.62 14.13
N LEU A 81 -11.67 -1.88 13.61
CA LEU A 81 -11.47 -0.47 13.93
C LEU A 81 -12.65 0.40 13.46
N ALA A 82 -13.11 0.25 12.22
CA ALA A 82 -14.22 1.05 11.69
C ALA A 82 -15.53 0.83 12.48
N ALA A 83 -15.87 -0.42 12.77
CA ALA A 83 -17.06 -0.76 13.53
C ALA A 83 -16.94 -0.40 15.02
N GLY A 84 -15.78 -0.65 15.64
CA GLY A 84 -15.51 -0.30 17.03
C GLY A 84 -15.52 1.21 17.27
N LEU A 85 -14.88 1.98 16.38
CA LEU A 85 -14.95 3.44 16.41
C LEU A 85 -16.38 3.94 16.17
N SER A 86 -17.14 3.33 15.26
CA SER A 86 -18.54 3.69 15.04
C SER A 86 -19.42 3.43 16.27
N GLY A 87 -19.24 2.29 16.94
CA GLY A 87 -19.94 1.98 18.20
C GLY A 87 -19.57 2.95 19.32
N PHE A 88 -18.27 3.25 19.47
CA PHE A 88 -17.80 4.26 20.41
C PHE A 88 -18.41 5.64 20.12
N LEU A 89 -18.34 6.12 18.89
CA LEU A 89 -18.87 7.42 18.49
C LEU A 89 -20.39 7.46 18.64
N TRP A 90 -21.13 6.42 18.28
CA TRP A 90 -22.57 6.37 18.53
C TRP A 90 -22.90 6.57 20.01
N LEU A 91 -22.29 5.77 20.89
CA LEU A 91 -22.58 5.77 22.32
C LEU A 91 -22.05 7.01 23.05
N THR A 92 -21.11 7.72 22.45
CA THR A 92 -20.46 8.87 23.10
C THR A 92 -20.76 10.19 22.47
N VAL A 93 -21.16 10.25 21.20
CA VAL A 93 -21.35 11.46 20.40
C VAL A 93 -22.83 11.77 20.17
N GLU A 94 -23.66 10.79 19.87
CA GLU A 94 -25.03 11.07 19.41
C GLU A 94 -26.06 11.09 20.56
N GLY A 95 -25.61 10.89 21.81
CA GLY A 95 -26.45 10.98 23.01
C GLY A 95 -26.54 12.38 23.64
N ALA A 96 -25.84 13.39 23.09
CA ALA A 96 -25.82 14.73 23.67
C ALA A 96 -27.00 15.60 23.16
N PRO A 97 -27.76 16.27 24.05
CA PRO A 97 -28.85 17.14 23.63
C PRO A 97 -28.33 18.37 22.87
N GLY A 98 -28.94 18.68 21.71
CA GLY A 98 -28.76 19.95 21.00
C GLY A 98 -28.07 19.90 19.62
N HIS A 99 -27.60 18.73 19.15
CA HIS A 99 -27.00 18.59 17.82
C HIS A 99 -27.65 17.46 17.03
N VAL A 100 -28.52 17.80 16.09
CA VAL A 100 -29.09 16.82 15.15
C VAL A 100 -28.06 16.60 14.03
N THR A 101 -27.37 15.46 14.07
CA THR A 101 -26.46 15.04 13.00
C THR A 101 -26.99 13.78 12.31
N LEU A 102 -26.57 13.56 11.06
CA LEU A 102 -26.86 12.33 10.32
C LEU A 102 -25.79 11.25 10.51
N ALA A 103 -24.82 11.48 11.41
CA ALA A 103 -23.77 10.52 11.70
C ALA A 103 -24.26 9.17 12.26
N PRO A 104 -25.36 9.07 13.06
CA PRO A 104 -25.88 7.79 13.50
C PRO A 104 -26.13 6.84 12.32
N ALA A 105 -26.73 7.31 11.21
CA ALA A 105 -27.00 6.45 10.06
C ALA A 105 -25.73 5.75 9.52
N ALA A 106 -24.61 6.47 9.44
CA ALA A 106 -23.33 5.88 9.06
C ALA A 106 -22.82 4.89 10.11
N PHE A 107 -22.89 5.22 11.39
CA PHE A 107 -22.43 4.36 12.47
C PHE A 107 -23.24 3.04 12.56
N ALA A 108 -24.57 3.11 12.41
CA ALA A 108 -25.42 1.91 12.32
C ALA A 108 -25.02 1.04 11.14
N ALA A 109 -24.78 1.64 9.97
CA ALA A 109 -24.37 0.90 8.79
C ALA A 109 -23.04 0.15 9.02
N TRP A 110 -22.08 0.73 9.75
CA TRP A 110 -20.83 0.05 10.12
C TRP A 110 -21.03 -1.10 11.11
N LEU A 111 -21.94 -0.96 12.07
CA LEU A 111 -22.29 -2.06 13.00
C LEU A 111 -23.02 -3.20 12.28
N LEU A 112 -23.94 -2.87 11.38
CA LEU A 112 -24.59 -3.84 10.49
C LEU A 112 -23.58 -4.50 9.54
N ALA A 113 -22.57 -3.75 9.08
CA ALA A 113 -21.50 -4.30 8.26
C ALA A 113 -20.68 -5.35 9.03
N LEU A 114 -20.38 -5.10 10.31
CA LEU A 114 -19.73 -6.06 11.19
C LEU A 114 -20.61 -7.31 11.41
N ALA A 115 -21.90 -7.12 11.69
CA ALA A 115 -22.84 -8.22 11.86
C ALA A 115 -22.94 -9.09 10.59
N GLY A 116 -23.08 -8.45 9.42
CA GLY A 116 -23.09 -9.12 8.13
C GLY A 116 -21.77 -9.82 7.81
N TRP A 117 -20.63 -9.24 8.21
CA TRP A 117 -19.32 -9.87 8.05
C TRP A 117 -19.20 -11.17 8.84
N VAL A 118 -19.78 -11.25 10.03
CA VAL A 118 -19.77 -12.44 10.87
C VAL A 118 -20.78 -13.48 10.37
N ALA A 119 -21.98 -13.05 10.01
CA ALA A 119 -23.12 -13.93 9.70
C ALA A 119 -23.17 -14.43 8.25
N LEU A 120 -22.80 -13.62 7.25
CA LEU A 120 -22.98 -13.97 5.85
C LEU A 120 -21.84 -14.85 5.33
N PRO A 121 -22.08 -15.71 4.31
CA PRO A 121 -21.03 -16.46 3.63
C PRO A 121 -19.89 -15.56 3.12
N GLY A 122 -18.66 -16.09 3.04
CA GLY A 122 -17.46 -15.32 2.62
C GLY A 122 -17.65 -14.56 1.31
N ARG A 123 -18.37 -15.14 0.34
CA ARG A 123 -18.71 -14.48 -0.94
C ARG A 123 -19.51 -13.18 -0.80
N TYR A 124 -20.35 -13.06 0.25
CA TYR A 124 -21.23 -11.91 0.46
C TYR A 124 -20.75 -10.97 1.56
N ALA A 125 -19.76 -11.37 2.36
CA ALA A 125 -19.29 -10.61 3.53
C ALA A 125 -18.82 -9.18 3.22
N ARG A 126 -18.40 -8.91 1.98
CA ARG A 126 -17.92 -7.58 1.56
C ARG A 126 -19.04 -6.59 1.23
N TRP A 127 -20.23 -7.07 0.86
CA TRP A 127 -21.35 -6.21 0.47
C TRP A 127 -21.83 -5.29 1.59
N PRO A 128 -22.04 -5.77 2.83
CA PRO A 128 -22.40 -4.90 3.94
C PRO A 128 -21.38 -3.77 4.17
N VAL A 129 -20.08 -4.05 4.01
CA VAL A 129 -19.01 -3.04 4.14
C VAL A 129 -19.10 -2.00 3.03
N ALA A 130 -19.31 -2.42 1.78
CA ALA A 130 -19.53 -1.51 0.65
C ALA A 130 -20.77 -0.63 0.85
N VAL A 131 -21.87 -1.19 1.37
CA VAL A 131 -23.08 -0.43 1.72
C VAL A 131 -22.78 0.60 2.81
N ALA A 132 -22.07 0.22 3.88
CA ALA A 132 -21.67 1.15 4.93
C ALA A 132 -20.80 2.29 4.42
N MET A 133 -19.88 2.01 3.49
CA MET A 133 -19.11 3.06 2.81
C MET A 133 -20.01 3.99 1.99
N ALA A 134 -20.95 3.46 1.21
CA ALA A 134 -21.87 4.24 0.41
C ALA A 134 -22.75 5.16 1.28
N VAL A 135 -23.30 4.63 2.38
CA VAL A 135 -24.04 5.42 3.38
C VAL A 135 -23.16 6.51 3.97
N THR A 136 -21.92 6.19 4.36
CA THR A 136 -20.97 7.16 4.92
C THR A 136 -20.66 8.31 3.94
N VAL A 137 -20.52 8.02 2.64
CA VAL A 137 -20.35 9.06 1.60
C VAL A 137 -21.62 9.90 1.47
N LEU A 138 -22.80 9.28 1.46
CA LEU A 138 -24.08 9.94 1.24
C LEU A 138 -24.50 10.85 2.41
N VAL A 139 -24.04 10.58 3.63
CA VAL A 139 -24.30 11.43 4.80
C VAL A 139 -23.81 12.87 4.58
N LEU A 140 -22.71 13.09 3.87
CA LEU A 140 -22.16 14.43 3.61
C LEU A 140 -23.13 15.33 2.79
N PRO A 141 -23.55 14.95 1.56
CA PRO A 141 -24.49 15.76 0.79
C PRO A 141 -25.87 15.82 1.42
N VAL A 142 -26.37 14.73 2.04
CA VAL A 142 -27.68 14.74 2.70
C VAL A 142 -27.68 15.70 3.90
N ALA A 143 -26.60 15.76 4.68
CA ALA A 143 -26.49 16.73 5.78
C ALA A 143 -26.51 18.18 5.28
N VAL A 144 -25.89 18.44 4.12
CA VAL A 144 -25.94 19.76 3.47
C VAL A 144 -27.36 20.11 3.03
N LEU A 145 -28.05 19.19 2.37
CA LEU A 145 -29.43 19.40 1.89
C LEU A 145 -30.44 19.54 3.03
N ALA A 146 -30.24 18.81 4.13
CA ALA A 146 -31.11 18.84 5.31
C ALA A 146 -30.79 19.98 6.29
N GLY A 147 -29.71 20.75 6.06
CA GLY A 147 -29.26 21.77 7.01
C GLY A 147 -28.76 21.21 8.36
N ALA A 148 -28.47 19.91 8.42
CA ALA A 148 -28.06 19.23 9.64
C ALA A 148 -26.57 19.44 9.97
N GLY A 149 -26.20 19.18 11.23
CA GLY A 149 -24.81 19.16 11.65
C GLY A 149 -24.01 18.12 10.84
N ARG A 150 -22.87 18.56 10.30
CA ARG A 150 -22.02 17.72 9.43
C ARG A 150 -21.08 16.89 10.30
N PRO A 151 -20.92 15.58 10.05
CA PRO A 151 -19.87 14.82 10.71
C PRO A 151 -18.49 15.36 10.31
N PRO A 152 -17.50 15.35 11.22
CA PRO A 152 -16.15 15.78 10.88
C PRO A 152 -15.58 14.99 9.71
N LEU A 153 -15.14 15.67 8.65
CA LEU A 153 -14.64 15.04 7.42
C LEU A 153 -13.56 13.99 7.67
N TRP A 154 -12.68 14.20 8.65
CA TRP A 154 -11.62 13.27 8.99
C TRP A 154 -12.10 11.94 9.54
N VAL A 155 -13.23 11.94 10.27
CA VAL A 155 -13.88 10.71 10.74
C VAL A 155 -14.44 9.96 9.54
N VAL A 156 -15.14 10.67 8.65
CA VAL A 156 -15.66 10.11 7.40
C VAL A 156 -14.53 9.51 6.55
N LEU A 157 -13.45 10.26 6.32
CA LEU A 157 -12.29 9.79 5.55
C LEU A 157 -11.63 8.58 6.22
N GLY A 158 -11.44 8.60 7.55
CA GLY A 158 -10.90 7.48 8.30
C GLY A 158 -11.74 6.21 8.14
N LEU A 159 -13.06 6.30 8.34
CA LEU A 159 -13.99 5.19 8.16
C LEU A 159 -13.99 4.66 6.72
N LEU A 160 -14.01 5.55 5.73
CA LEU A 160 -13.95 5.17 4.31
C LEU A 160 -12.64 4.47 3.96
N ALA A 161 -11.51 4.93 4.49
CA ALA A 161 -10.22 4.30 4.26
C ALA A 161 -10.11 2.93 4.93
N PHE A 162 -10.59 2.78 6.17
CA PHE A 162 -10.68 1.46 6.81
C PHE A 162 -11.64 0.52 6.06
N GLY A 163 -12.77 1.05 5.59
CA GLY A 163 -13.70 0.35 4.73
C GLY A 163 -13.08 -0.18 3.45
N ALA A 164 -12.36 0.69 2.73
CA ALA A 164 -11.67 0.32 1.51
C ALA A 164 -10.64 -0.79 1.76
N LEU A 165 -9.92 -0.75 2.89
CA LEU A 165 -9.00 -1.81 3.29
C LEU A 165 -9.73 -3.12 3.60
N ALA A 166 -10.87 -3.07 4.29
CA ALA A 166 -11.69 -4.23 4.61
C ALA A 166 -12.26 -4.89 3.35
N VAL A 167 -12.79 -4.10 2.40
CA VAL A 167 -13.29 -4.61 1.11
C VAL A 167 -12.15 -5.21 0.27
N ALA A 168 -10.97 -4.58 0.28
CA ALA A 168 -9.81 -5.06 -0.47
C ALA A 168 -9.20 -6.35 0.10
N GLY A 169 -9.43 -6.66 1.38
CA GLY A 169 -8.98 -7.89 2.02
C GLY A 169 -9.89 -9.08 1.70
N PRO A 170 -9.35 -10.29 1.48
CA PRO A 170 -10.17 -11.51 1.53
C PRO A 170 -10.80 -11.67 2.93
N PRO A 171 -12.09 -12.01 3.02
CA PRO A 171 -12.67 -12.39 4.30
C PRO A 171 -11.99 -13.69 4.79
N PRO A 172 -11.73 -13.84 6.09
CA PRO A 172 -11.14 -15.07 6.61
C PRO A 172 -12.13 -16.23 6.50
N ASP A 173 -11.61 -17.40 6.15
CA ASP A 173 -12.42 -18.61 5.92
C ASP A 173 -12.93 -19.23 7.23
N SER A 174 -12.23 -19.02 8.35
CA SER A 174 -12.61 -19.61 9.63
C SER A 174 -13.58 -18.73 10.43
N ALA A 175 -14.59 -19.37 11.02
CA ALA A 175 -15.54 -18.69 11.92
C ALA A 175 -14.83 -18.05 13.13
N THR A 176 -13.76 -18.67 13.63
CA THR A 176 -12.95 -18.14 14.74
C THR A 176 -12.25 -16.83 14.37
N ALA A 177 -11.67 -16.73 13.17
CA ALA A 177 -11.04 -15.50 12.70
C ALA A 177 -12.07 -14.40 12.43
N ARG A 178 -13.30 -14.77 12.01
CA ARG A 178 -14.41 -13.82 11.87
C ARG A 178 -14.89 -13.31 13.23
N ALA A 179 -15.03 -14.20 14.22
CA ALA A 179 -15.39 -13.83 15.58
C ALA A 179 -14.34 -12.91 16.22
N ALA A 180 -13.04 -13.12 15.92
CA ALA A 180 -11.97 -12.23 16.38
C ALA A 180 -12.15 -10.77 15.91
N VAL A 181 -12.79 -10.53 14.75
CA VAL A 181 -13.11 -9.17 14.28
C VAL A 181 -14.14 -8.51 15.19
N LEU A 182 -15.18 -9.25 15.60
CA LEU A 182 -16.18 -8.76 16.55
C LEU A 182 -15.54 -8.45 17.90
N THR A 183 -14.71 -9.35 18.43
CA THR A 183 -13.96 -9.13 19.67
C THR A 183 -13.07 -7.88 19.56
N GLY A 184 -12.37 -7.71 18.43
CA GLY A 184 -11.56 -6.53 18.16
C GLY A 184 -12.37 -5.23 18.13
N ALA A 185 -13.57 -5.25 17.55
CA ALA A 185 -14.46 -4.09 17.51
C ALA A 185 -14.97 -3.71 18.91
N LEU A 186 -15.39 -4.70 19.70
CA LEU A 186 -15.83 -4.48 21.08
C LEU A 186 -14.69 -3.95 21.96
N ALA A 187 -13.48 -4.53 21.84
CA ALA A 187 -12.30 -4.06 22.55
C ALA A 187 -11.92 -2.62 22.16
N THR A 188 -12.00 -2.29 20.86
CA THR A 188 -11.78 -0.93 20.35
C THR A 188 -12.77 0.05 20.97
N ALA A 189 -14.07 -0.29 20.98
CA ALA A 189 -15.10 0.58 21.55
C ALA A 189 -14.94 0.77 23.07
N ALA A 190 -14.72 -0.31 23.81
CA ALA A 190 -14.55 -0.30 25.26
C ALA A 190 -13.30 0.49 25.69
N LEU A 191 -12.16 0.24 25.04
CA LEU A 191 -10.91 0.95 25.36
C LEU A 191 -11.02 2.45 25.02
N SER A 192 -11.67 2.80 23.90
CA SER A 192 -11.94 4.20 23.54
C SER A 192 -12.78 4.90 24.61
N LYS A 193 -13.85 4.24 25.09
CA LYS A 193 -14.71 4.76 26.16
C LYS A 193 -13.95 4.92 27.47
N ALA A 194 -13.16 3.91 27.87
CA ALA A 194 -12.37 3.94 29.10
C ALA A 194 -11.35 5.09 29.11
N LEU A 195 -10.65 5.32 27.99
CA LEU A 195 -9.71 6.44 27.86
C LEU A 195 -10.43 7.79 27.92
N LEU A 196 -11.61 7.91 27.28
CA LEU A 196 -12.40 9.15 27.32
C LEU A 196 -12.83 9.48 28.74
N THR A 197 -13.32 8.49 29.50
CA THR A 197 -13.72 8.67 30.90
C THR A 197 -12.54 9.01 31.82
N ALA A 198 -11.34 8.52 31.51
CA ALA A 198 -10.14 8.82 32.29
C ALA A 198 -9.59 10.24 32.04
N GLN A 199 -9.78 10.80 30.84
CA GLN A 199 -9.19 12.10 30.46
C GLN A 199 -10.10 13.31 30.67
N LEU A 200 -11.42 13.14 30.76
CA LEU A 200 -12.35 14.28 30.84
C LEU A 200 -13.27 14.18 32.06
N PRO A 201 -13.26 15.18 32.98
CA PRO A 201 -14.31 15.30 33.98
C PRO A 201 -15.67 15.47 33.28
N VAL A 202 -16.71 14.83 33.83
CA VAL A 202 -18.08 14.73 33.26
C VAL A 202 -18.67 16.09 32.87
N THR A 203 -18.26 17.16 33.56
CA THR A 203 -18.76 18.54 33.38
C THR A 203 -18.31 19.24 32.09
N ARG A 204 -17.32 18.71 31.35
CA ARG A 204 -16.79 19.32 30.11
C ARG A 204 -17.23 18.64 28.81
N TRP A 205 -18.18 17.71 28.89
CA TRP A 205 -18.57 16.91 27.72
C TRP A 205 -19.30 17.73 26.65
N SER A 206 -20.01 18.81 27.00
CA SER A 206 -20.87 19.55 26.05
C SER A 206 -20.15 20.55 25.14
N THR A 207 -18.99 21.10 25.51
CA THR A 207 -18.38 22.25 24.80
C THR A 207 -17.13 21.93 23.97
N ALA A 208 -16.46 20.79 24.21
CA ALA A 208 -15.25 20.37 23.46
C ALA A 208 -15.42 19.01 22.75
N TYR A 209 -16.62 18.46 22.77
CA TYR A 209 -17.00 17.08 22.55
C TYR A 209 -16.34 16.27 21.42
N TYR A 210 -16.31 16.79 20.19
CA TYR A 210 -15.79 16.03 19.04
C TYR A 210 -14.25 15.91 19.03
N HIS A 211 -13.53 16.87 19.61
CA HIS A 211 -12.07 16.93 19.48
C HIS A 211 -11.35 15.82 20.27
N PRO A 212 -11.65 15.60 21.57
CA PRO A 212 -11.08 14.53 22.37
C PRO A 212 -11.47 13.14 21.86
N ALA A 213 -12.73 12.93 21.50
CA ALA A 213 -13.20 11.64 20.99
C ALA A 213 -12.43 11.20 19.74
N ILE A 214 -12.18 12.15 18.83
CA ILE A 214 -11.36 11.91 17.64
C ILE A 214 -9.90 11.64 18.00
N ALA A 215 -9.30 12.46 18.87
CA ALA A 215 -7.90 12.29 19.27
C ALA A 215 -7.64 10.92 19.93
N LEU A 216 -8.58 10.47 20.77
CA LEU A 216 -8.55 9.16 21.42
C LEU A 216 -8.72 8.03 20.41
N SER A 217 -9.60 8.21 19.41
CA SER A 217 -9.74 7.26 18.30
C SER A 217 -8.40 7.03 17.58
N GLY A 218 -7.62 8.11 17.36
CA GLY A 218 -6.26 8.00 16.83
C GLY A 218 -5.31 7.19 17.70
N LEU A 219 -5.36 7.37 19.02
CA LEU A 219 -4.53 6.62 19.96
C LEU A 219 -4.85 5.12 19.94
N ILE A 220 -6.13 4.77 19.83
CA ILE A 220 -6.58 3.37 19.73
C ILE A 220 -6.10 2.73 18.44
N VAL A 221 -6.26 3.42 17.30
CA VAL A 221 -5.70 2.96 16.03
C VAL A 221 -4.18 2.81 16.12
N THR A 222 -3.50 3.74 16.81
CA THR A 222 -2.06 3.62 17.06
C THR A 222 -1.74 2.33 17.81
N GLY A 223 -2.47 2.05 18.89
CA GLY A 223 -2.32 0.83 19.67
C GLY A 223 -2.52 -0.43 18.81
N ALA A 224 -3.52 -0.42 17.92
CA ALA A 224 -3.74 -1.52 16.98
C ALA A 224 -2.58 -1.69 15.97
N VAL A 225 -2.07 -0.58 15.42
CA VAL A 225 -0.91 -0.57 14.50
C VAL A 225 0.35 -1.09 15.22
N VAL A 226 0.58 -0.67 16.47
CA VAL A 226 1.71 -1.13 17.30
C VAL A 226 1.54 -2.60 17.67
N GLY A 227 0.33 -3.02 18.06
CA GLY A 227 0.02 -4.43 18.35
C GLY A 227 0.27 -5.33 17.15
N LEU A 228 -0.11 -4.88 15.94
CA LEU A 228 0.17 -5.60 14.71
C LEU A 228 1.67 -5.64 14.39
N ALA A 229 2.41 -4.55 14.63
CA ALA A 229 3.85 -4.52 14.51
C ALA A 229 4.55 -5.44 15.52
N ALA A 230 4.06 -5.50 16.76
CA ALA A 230 4.55 -6.40 17.80
C ALA A 230 4.27 -7.87 17.45
N ALA A 231 3.09 -8.17 16.89
CA ALA A 231 2.75 -9.50 16.38
C ALA A 231 3.65 -9.95 15.21
N ALA A 232 4.32 -9.01 14.53
CA ALA A 232 5.35 -9.34 13.54
C ALA A 232 6.66 -9.85 14.17
N VAL A 233 6.92 -9.60 15.45
CA VAL A 233 8.15 -10.01 16.15
C VAL A 233 8.24 -11.54 16.26
N PRO A 234 7.22 -12.29 16.71
CA PRO A 234 7.24 -13.75 16.64
C PRO A 234 7.43 -14.30 15.23
N ALA A 235 6.87 -13.63 14.22
CA ALA A 235 7.07 -14.01 12.82
C ALA A 235 8.53 -13.84 12.41
N LEU A 236 9.17 -12.73 12.81
CA LEU A 236 10.60 -12.50 12.61
C LEU A 236 11.45 -13.56 13.33
N LEU A 237 11.15 -13.87 14.59
CA LEU A 237 11.87 -14.88 15.38
C LEU A 237 11.75 -16.29 14.79
N ARG A 238 10.63 -16.61 14.15
CA ARG A 238 10.39 -17.90 13.47
C ARG A 238 10.86 -17.92 12.01
N GLY A 239 11.60 -16.90 11.55
CA GLY A 239 12.11 -16.82 10.18
C GLY A 239 11.01 -16.66 9.10
N ARG A 240 9.79 -16.26 9.48
CA ARG A 240 8.69 -16.02 8.54
C ARG A 240 8.87 -14.68 7.82
N PRO A 241 8.31 -14.51 6.61
CA PRO A 241 8.41 -13.25 5.90
C PRO A 241 7.73 -12.12 6.70
N VAL A 242 8.52 -11.11 7.09
CA VAL A 242 8.05 -9.93 7.85
C VAL A 242 7.38 -8.89 6.94
N ARG A 243 7.57 -9.00 5.63
CA ARG A 243 7.13 -7.99 4.66
C ARG A 243 5.61 -7.82 4.58
N PRO A 244 4.80 -8.91 4.59
CA PRO A 244 3.34 -8.80 4.70
C PRO A 244 2.89 -8.03 5.93
N TRP A 245 3.51 -8.28 7.09
CA TRP A 245 3.20 -7.58 8.33
C TRP A 245 3.52 -6.09 8.25
N LEU A 246 4.67 -5.73 7.66
CA LEU A 246 5.03 -4.32 7.43
C LEU A 246 4.05 -3.64 6.48
N TRP A 247 3.58 -4.33 5.43
CA TRP A 247 2.52 -3.81 4.57
C TRP A 247 1.22 -3.59 5.33
N ALA A 248 0.81 -4.55 6.16
CA ALA A 248 -0.40 -4.43 6.95
C ALA A 248 -0.34 -3.25 7.93
N VAL A 249 0.79 -3.10 8.63
CA VAL A 249 1.09 -1.96 9.51
C VAL A 249 1.01 -0.63 8.75
N LEU A 250 1.63 -0.52 7.57
CA LEU A 250 1.58 0.72 6.78
C LEU A 250 0.19 1.01 6.21
N LEU A 251 -0.55 -0.01 5.78
CA LEU A 251 -1.91 0.14 5.29
C LEU A 251 -2.84 0.68 6.39
N LEU A 252 -2.71 0.19 7.63
CA LEU A 252 -3.50 0.68 8.77
C LEU A 252 -3.00 2.02 9.32
N ALA A 253 -1.69 2.27 9.28
CA ALA A 253 -1.10 3.54 9.71
C ALA A 253 -1.57 4.71 8.85
N LEU A 254 -1.93 4.48 7.58
CA LEU A 254 -2.42 5.52 6.68
C LEU A 254 -3.70 6.21 7.22
N PRO A 255 -4.84 5.52 7.42
CA PRO A 255 -6.01 6.11 8.04
C PRO A 255 -5.79 6.45 9.52
N GLY A 256 -4.93 5.71 10.23
CA GLY A 256 -4.59 6.03 11.63
C GLY A 256 -3.91 7.39 11.80
N GLY A 257 -3.06 7.78 10.85
CA GLY A 257 -2.44 9.09 10.80
C GLY A 257 -3.45 10.24 10.61
N TRP A 258 -4.66 9.96 10.11
CA TRP A 258 -5.71 10.97 9.92
C TRP A 258 -6.52 11.24 11.20
N LEU A 259 -6.47 10.30 12.14
CA LEU A 259 -7.16 10.34 13.42
C LEU A 259 -6.26 10.81 14.57
N GLY A 260 -4.98 11.13 14.31
CA GLY A 260 -3.94 11.47 15.30
C GLY A 260 -4.27 12.64 16.26
N PRO A 261 -3.59 12.70 17.42
CA PRO A 261 -4.11 13.29 18.66
C PRO A 261 -3.98 14.81 18.75
N ARG A 262 -4.83 15.41 19.58
CA ARG A 262 -4.47 16.61 20.34
C ARG A 262 -4.84 16.43 21.79
N THR A 263 -3.83 16.37 22.64
CA THR A 263 -3.93 16.78 24.04
C THR A 263 -2.66 17.52 24.39
N GLY A 264 -2.60 18.80 23.99
CA GLY A 264 -1.61 19.75 24.44
C GLY A 264 -2.27 21.11 24.64
N PRO A 265 -2.11 21.78 25.79
CA PRO A 265 -2.58 23.15 26.00
C PRO A 265 -1.64 24.10 25.24
N VAL A 266 -1.90 24.37 23.97
CA VAL A 266 -1.09 25.30 23.17
C VAL A 266 -1.92 26.54 22.86
N ALA A 267 -1.85 27.50 23.78
CA ALA A 267 -2.28 28.88 23.60
C ALA A 267 -1.12 29.79 23.17
N VAL A 268 0.00 29.24 22.69
CA VAL A 268 1.19 30.04 22.36
C VAL A 268 1.26 30.30 20.85
N ALA A 269 1.26 31.59 20.51
CA ALA A 269 1.53 32.21 19.21
C ALA A 269 0.46 32.05 18.12
N GLY A 270 -0.66 32.80 18.26
CA GLY A 270 -1.38 33.50 17.17
C GLY A 270 -1.91 32.70 15.96
N THR A 271 -1.66 31.40 15.89
CA THR A 271 -2.01 30.52 14.80
C THR A 271 -3.25 29.74 15.23
N ARG A 272 -4.40 30.09 14.65
CA ARG A 272 -5.68 29.44 14.98
C ARG A 272 -5.57 27.92 14.75
N PRO A 273 -6.18 27.09 15.62
CA PRO A 273 -5.99 25.62 15.69
C PRO A 273 -6.41 24.80 14.46
N GLY A 274 -6.84 25.39 13.34
CA GLY A 274 -7.25 24.65 12.14
C GLY A 274 -6.09 24.20 11.24
N PHE A 275 -4.97 24.93 11.23
CA PHE A 275 -3.87 24.71 10.27
C PHE A 275 -3.17 23.34 10.44
N GLY A 276 -3.00 22.86 11.67
CA GLY A 276 -2.20 21.66 11.95
C GLY A 276 -2.75 20.35 11.38
N ARG A 277 -4.08 20.14 11.37
CA ARG A 277 -4.63 18.80 11.14
C ARG A 277 -4.52 18.33 9.68
N LEU A 278 -4.81 19.21 8.72
CA LEU A 278 -4.63 18.88 7.31
C LEU A 278 -3.13 18.64 7.00
N ALA A 279 -2.24 19.47 7.57
CA ALA A 279 -0.80 19.30 7.43
C ALA A 279 -0.31 17.96 8.02
N GLU A 280 -0.79 17.59 9.20
CA GLU A 280 -0.52 16.30 9.86
C GLU A 280 -0.97 15.13 8.98
N VAL A 281 -2.20 15.17 8.46
CA VAL A 281 -2.77 14.14 7.57
C VAL A 281 -1.93 13.99 6.31
N LEU A 282 -1.57 15.11 5.66
CA LEU A 282 -0.78 15.11 4.44
C LEU A 282 0.63 14.58 4.71
N LEU A 283 1.28 14.99 5.80
CA LEU A 283 2.60 14.48 6.13
C LEU A 283 2.53 12.99 6.51
N ALA A 284 1.56 12.58 7.31
CA ALA A 284 1.34 11.16 7.65
C ALA A 284 1.20 10.31 6.40
N THR A 285 0.34 10.76 5.49
CA THR A 285 0.13 10.12 4.19
C THR A 285 1.43 10.04 3.41
N CYS A 286 2.19 11.13 3.34
CA CYS A 286 3.47 11.18 2.65
C CYS A 286 4.52 10.23 3.27
N VAL A 287 4.64 10.21 4.60
CA VAL A 287 5.57 9.33 5.33
C VAL A 287 5.23 7.86 5.11
N VAL A 288 3.94 7.50 5.23
CA VAL A 288 3.47 6.14 5.00
C VAL A 288 3.70 5.72 3.54
N LEU A 289 3.34 6.58 2.57
CA LEU A 289 3.58 6.31 1.15
C LEU A 289 5.08 6.20 0.83
N ALA A 290 5.93 7.02 1.45
CA ALA A 290 7.38 6.92 1.31
C ALA A 290 7.92 5.60 1.87
N ALA A 291 7.41 5.14 3.03
CA ALA A 291 7.75 3.85 3.61
C ALA A 291 7.28 2.68 2.71
N MET A 292 6.06 2.75 2.15
CA MET A 292 5.54 1.79 1.17
C MET A 292 6.44 1.76 -0.08
N ALA A 293 6.83 2.93 -0.59
CA ALA A 293 7.73 3.06 -1.73
C ALA A 293 9.15 2.53 -1.43
N ALA A 294 9.62 2.62 -0.19
CA ALA A 294 10.88 2.00 0.24
C ALA A 294 10.76 0.47 0.31
N LEU A 295 9.66 -0.07 0.83
CA LEU A 295 9.41 -1.51 0.93
C LEU A 295 9.27 -2.19 -0.43
N THR A 296 8.62 -1.55 -1.41
CA THR A 296 8.51 -2.10 -2.77
C THR A 296 9.88 -2.28 -3.44
N GLY A 297 10.91 -1.54 -2.99
CA GLY A 297 12.24 -1.59 -3.59
C GLY A 297 12.25 -1.08 -5.04
N VAL A 298 11.23 -0.30 -5.44
CA VAL A 298 11.16 0.34 -6.75
C VAL A 298 12.39 1.23 -6.88
N ARG A 299 13.32 0.81 -7.75
CA ARG A 299 14.50 1.61 -8.10
C ARG A 299 14.03 2.93 -8.69
N ALA A 300 14.76 3.99 -8.39
CA ALA A 300 14.65 5.23 -9.13
C ALA A 300 14.84 4.91 -10.62
N VAL A 301 13.78 5.03 -11.40
CA VAL A 301 13.90 5.21 -12.84
C VAL A 301 14.71 6.50 -13.01
N ALA A 302 15.71 6.49 -13.89
CA ALA A 302 16.43 7.70 -14.27
C ALA A 302 15.43 8.84 -14.54
N GLY A 303 15.69 10.05 -14.02
CA GLY A 303 14.73 11.17 -14.09
C GLY A 303 13.70 11.24 -12.94
N GLY A 304 14.04 10.74 -11.75
CA GLY A 304 13.21 10.91 -10.55
C GLY A 304 13.15 12.36 -10.06
N LEU A 305 14.29 13.07 -10.09
CA LEU A 305 14.37 14.50 -9.77
C LEU A 305 13.62 15.35 -10.80
N ASP A 306 13.70 15.01 -12.08
CA ASP A 306 13.04 15.74 -13.17
C ASP A 306 11.51 15.73 -12.97
N ARG A 307 10.96 14.56 -12.64
CA ARG A 307 9.54 14.41 -12.32
C ARG A 307 9.15 15.15 -11.04
N ALA A 308 9.99 15.11 -10.02
CA ALA A 308 9.75 15.88 -8.80
C ALA A 308 9.76 17.39 -9.08
N GLY A 309 10.67 17.87 -9.94
CA GLY A 309 10.71 19.26 -10.39
C GLY A 309 9.46 19.66 -11.17
N ALA A 310 9.04 18.86 -12.16
CA ALA A 310 7.82 19.12 -12.92
C ALA A 310 6.56 19.11 -12.03
N MET A 311 6.49 18.19 -11.06
CA MET A 311 5.40 18.13 -10.09
C MET A 311 5.41 19.35 -9.16
N ALA A 312 6.58 19.75 -8.65
CA ALA A 312 6.71 20.93 -7.80
C ALA A 312 6.33 22.22 -8.55
N LEU A 313 6.72 22.36 -9.82
CA LEU A 313 6.28 23.47 -10.68
C LEU A 313 4.77 23.47 -10.89
N GLY A 314 4.19 22.32 -11.21
CA GLY A 314 2.74 22.18 -11.36
C GLY A 314 2.01 22.56 -10.07
N CYS A 315 2.47 22.08 -8.92
CA CYS A 315 1.89 22.45 -7.63
C CYS A 315 2.04 23.94 -7.33
N ALA A 316 3.19 24.56 -7.63
CA ALA A 316 3.39 25.99 -7.47
C ALA A 316 2.40 26.79 -8.33
N ALA A 317 2.22 26.40 -9.60
CA ALA A 317 1.26 27.02 -10.51
C ALA A 317 -0.19 26.85 -10.05
N GLY A 318 -0.57 25.66 -9.58
CA GLY A 318 -1.92 25.39 -9.07
C GLY A 318 -2.23 26.11 -7.75
N LEU A 319 -1.26 26.19 -6.83
CA LEU A 319 -1.36 27.00 -5.62
C LEU A 319 -1.45 28.48 -5.94
N ALA A 320 -0.61 28.98 -6.85
CA ALA A 320 -0.66 30.36 -7.33
C ALA A 320 -2.02 30.70 -7.95
N GLY A 321 -2.55 29.82 -8.80
CA GLY A 321 -3.90 29.97 -9.37
C GLY A 321 -5.01 29.96 -8.30
N SER A 322 -4.87 29.11 -7.28
CA SER A 322 -5.82 29.08 -6.17
C SER A 322 -5.77 30.39 -5.38
N LEU A 323 -4.58 30.84 -4.99
CA LEU A 323 -4.34 32.09 -4.26
C LEU A 323 -4.83 33.31 -5.04
N TRP A 324 -4.62 33.34 -6.36
CA TRP A 324 -5.15 34.38 -7.23
C TRP A 324 -6.68 34.36 -7.23
N TRP A 325 -7.32 33.20 -7.38
CA TRP A 325 -8.78 33.09 -7.33
C TRP A 325 -9.35 33.57 -5.97
N MET A 326 -8.65 33.34 -4.87
CA MET A 326 -9.06 33.86 -3.56
C MET A 326 -9.03 35.40 -3.44
N GLY A 327 -8.57 36.11 -4.47
CA GLY A 327 -8.54 37.57 -4.53
C GLY A 327 -7.35 38.19 -3.80
N GLN A 328 -6.22 37.48 -3.69
CA GLN A 328 -5.06 37.96 -2.93
C GLN A 328 -3.85 38.27 -3.81
N GLY A 329 -3.06 39.25 -3.34
CA GLY A 329 -1.79 39.67 -3.89
C GLY A 329 -1.86 40.39 -5.25
N ARG A 330 -0.69 40.62 -5.83
CA ARG A 330 -0.56 41.21 -7.15
C ARG A 330 -0.72 40.12 -8.22
N PRO A 331 -1.74 40.20 -9.11
CA PRO A 331 -2.11 39.09 -10.01
C PRO A 331 -0.97 38.65 -10.94
N TRP A 332 -0.05 39.56 -11.27
CA TRP A 332 1.09 39.27 -12.12
C TRP A 332 2.10 38.28 -11.53
N ALA A 333 2.26 38.23 -10.19
CA ALA A 333 3.20 37.29 -9.56
C ALA A 333 2.69 35.85 -9.62
N TYR A 334 1.37 35.65 -9.51
CA TYR A 334 0.74 34.35 -9.68
C TYR A 334 0.66 33.94 -11.16
N ALA A 335 0.38 34.90 -12.04
CA ALA A 335 0.38 34.67 -13.49
C ALA A 335 1.74 34.17 -14.00
N ALA A 336 2.85 34.61 -13.40
CA ALA A 336 4.18 34.14 -13.76
C ALA A 336 4.38 32.62 -13.55
N TRP A 337 3.84 32.06 -12.45
CA TRP A 337 3.90 30.61 -12.21
C TRP A 337 3.05 29.81 -13.20
N LEU A 338 1.86 30.32 -13.54
CA LEU A 338 1.01 29.72 -14.57
C LEU A 338 1.68 29.77 -15.94
N GLY A 339 2.27 30.91 -16.30
CA GLY A 339 3.05 31.08 -17.54
C GLY A 339 4.25 30.12 -17.60
N ALA A 340 5.00 29.98 -16.50
CA ALA A 340 6.11 29.04 -16.41
C ALA A 340 5.65 27.58 -16.61
N ALA A 341 4.51 27.19 -16.02
CA ALA A 341 3.95 25.84 -16.20
C ALA A 341 3.42 25.59 -17.63
N LEU A 342 2.80 26.60 -18.25
CA LEU A 342 2.29 26.56 -19.64
C LEU A 342 3.41 26.49 -20.67
N ALA A 343 4.50 27.23 -20.46
CA ALA A 343 5.64 27.26 -21.36
C ALA A 343 6.57 26.05 -21.19
N TYR A 344 6.56 25.39 -20.03
CA TYR A 344 7.41 24.25 -19.70
C TYR A 344 7.48 23.14 -20.77
N PRO A 345 6.36 22.65 -21.36
CA PRO A 345 6.41 21.60 -22.38
C PRO A 345 7.07 22.03 -23.70
N VAL A 346 7.02 23.32 -24.03
CA VAL A 346 7.50 23.86 -25.32
C VAL A 346 8.96 24.32 -25.21
N LEU A 347 9.38 24.80 -24.04
CA LEU A 347 10.70 25.38 -23.87
C LEU A 347 11.82 24.32 -23.79
N PRO A 348 13.02 24.64 -24.33
CA PRO A 348 14.22 23.84 -24.10
C PRO A 348 14.66 23.92 -22.63
N ALA A 349 15.58 23.04 -22.24
CA ALA A 349 16.12 22.94 -20.88
C ALA A 349 16.46 24.29 -20.22
N ILE A 350 17.19 25.14 -20.95
CA ILE A 350 17.62 26.47 -20.49
C ILE A 350 16.40 27.39 -20.36
N GLY A 351 15.52 27.41 -21.36
CA GLY A 351 14.29 28.21 -21.34
C GLY A 351 13.38 27.88 -20.15
N ARG A 352 13.26 26.60 -19.80
CA ARG A 352 12.50 26.17 -18.61
C ARG A 352 13.08 26.76 -17.32
N ARG A 353 14.41 26.76 -17.18
CA ARG A 353 15.08 27.33 -16.00
C ARG A 353 14.91 28.83 -15.92
N LEU A 354 15.01 29.53 -17.05
CA LEU A 354 14.79 30.97 -17.13
C LEU A 354 13.35 31.34 -16.77
N ALA A 355 12.36 30.59 -17.27
CA ALA A 355 10.95 30.80 -16.92
C ALA A 355 10.69 30.62 -15.41
N VAL A 356 11.26 29.58 -14.80
CA VAL A 356 11.17 29.35 -13.34
C VAL A 356 11.90 30.43 -12.56
N ALA A 357 13.10 30.83 -12.99
CA ALA A 357 13.88 31.89 -12.35
C ALA A 357 13.15 33.25 -12.42
N ALA A 358 12.49 33.56 -13.54
CA ALA A 358 11.67 34.75 -13.68
C ALA A 358 10.47 34.74 -12.73
N ALA A 359 9.75 33.62 -12.62
CA ALA A 359 8.65 33.47 -11.66
C ALA A 359 9.13 33.61 -10.20
N LEU A 360 10.30 33.06 -9.87
CA LEU A 360 10.95 33.23 -8.56
C LEU A 360 11.30 34.69 -8.28
N GLY A 361 11.94 35.37 -9.24
CA GLY A 361 12.29 36.79 -9.12
C GLY A 361 11.06 37.66 -8.88
N LEU A 362 9.99 37.45 -9.66
CA LEU A 362 8.72 38.15 -9.47
C LEU A 362 8.11 37.87 -8.09
N THR A 363 8.14 36.62 -7.62
CA THR A 363 7.68 36.26 -6.26
C THR A 363 8.49 36.98 -5.17
N ALA A 364 9.81 37.07 -5.32
CA ALA A 364 10.69 37.77 -4.39
C ALA A 364 10.43 39.28 -4.37
N THR A 365 10.19 39.91 -5.53
CA THR A 365 9.85 41.34 -5.59
C THR A 365 8.53 41.65 -4.87
N VAL A 366 7.54 40.75 -4.93
CA VAL A 366 6.30 40.89 -4.15
C VAL A 366 6.52 40.69 -2.66
N ALA A 367 7.44 39.80 -2.27
CA ALA A 367 7.74 39.53 -0.86
C ALA A 367 8.35 40.72 -0.12
N LEU A 368 9.05 41.60 -0.84
CA LEU A 368 9.62 42.83 -0.30
C LEU A 368 8.62 44.00 -0.22
N ALA A 369 7.40 43.84 -0.75
CA ALA A 369 6.39 44.89 -0.71
C ALA A 369 5.68 44.94 0.66
N PRO A 370 5.52 46.13 1.28
CA PRO A 370 4.98 46.28 2.64
C PRO A 370 3.51 45.86 2.80
N ALA A 371 2.74 45.78 1.70
CA ALA A 371 1.35 45.32 1.67
C ALA A 371 1.20 43.98 0.92
N GLY A 372 2.22 43.11 1.02
CA GLY A 372 2.28 41.85 0.30
C GLY A 372 1.32 40.76 0.83
N PRO A 373 1.02 39.73 0.02
CA PRO A 373 0.33 38.53 0.47
C PRO A 373 1.11 37.85 1.63
N PRO A 374 0.48 36.94 2.40
CA PRO A 374 1.12 36.32 3.55
C PRO A 374 2.47 35.71 3.17
N TRP A 375 3.52 36.08 3.91
CA TRP A 375 4.91 35.67 3.67
C TRP A 375 5.05 34.15 3.49
N SER A 376 4.27 33.36 4.22
CA SER A 376 4.23 31.90 4.09
C SER A 376 3.88 31.43 2.67
N ALA A 377 2.98 32.11 1.97
CA ALA A 377 2.60 31.75 0.60
C ALA A 377 3.76 31.97 -0.38
N LEU A 378 4.42 33.12 -0.27
CA LEU A 378 5.54 33.48 -1.13
C LEU A 378 6.74 32.56 -0.88
N VAL A 379 7.05 32.25 0.39
CA VAL A 379 8.11 31.27 0.72
C VAL A 379 7.76 29.88 0.20
N THR A 380 6.50 29.43 0.31
CA THR A 380 6.07 28.13 -0.22
C THR A 380 6.31 28.05 -1.73
N LEU A 381 5.85 29.05 -2.48
CA LEU A 381 6.03 29.12 -3.93
C LEU A 381 7.51 29.19 -4.32
N ALA A 382 8.30 29.98 -3.59
CA ALA A 382 9.73 30.08 -3.81
C ALA A 382 10.42 28.71 -3.63
N LEU A 383 10.15 28.02 -2.52
CA LEU A 383 10.73 26.71 -2.24
C LEU A 383 10.29 25.66 -3.25
N LEU A 384 9.02 25.65 -3.69
CA LEU A 384 8.56 24.78 -4.76
C LEU A 384 9.28 25.06 -6.08
N GLY A 385 9.60 26.32 -6.38
CA GLY A 385 10.37 26.74 -7.55
C GLY A 385 11.83 26.34 -7.53
N THR A 386 12.45 26.19 -6.36
CA THR A 386 13.86 25.74 -6.28
C THR A 386 14.05 24.31 -6.80
N VAL A 387 13.07 23.42 -6.60
CA VAL A 387 13.13 22.02 -7.02
C VAL A 387 13.30 21.86 -8.54
N PRO A 388 12.44 22.45 -9.41
CA PRO A 388 12.61 22.38 -10.86
C PRO A 388 13.85 23.14 -11.36
N LEU A 389 14.30 24.19 -10.67
CA LEU A 389 15.51 24.92 -11.04
C LEU A 389 16.76 24.02 -10.95
N LEU A 390 16.81 23.20 -9.90
CA LEU A 390 17.90 22.27 -9.62
C LEU A 390 17.76 20.92 -10.34
N ALA A 391 16.56 20.62 -10.83
CA ALA A 391 16.30 19.37 -11.53
C ALA A 391 16.99 19.34 -12.93
N PRO A 392 17.48 18.17 -13.36
CA PRO A 392 17.86 17.94 -14.75
C PRO A 392 16.67 18.17 -15.69
N ALA A 393 16.94 18.70 -16.89
CA ALA A 393 15.92 18.91 -17.90
C ALA A 393 15.54 17.59 -18.59
N GLY A 394 14.74 16.77 -17.89
CA GLY A 394 14.14 15.56 -18.44
C GLY A 394 12.82 15.81 -19.17
N GLY A 395 12.25 14.72 -19.72
CA GLY A 395 11.05 14.74 -20.57
C GLY A 395 9.83 15.47 -19.99
N ALA A 396 9.04 16.05 -20.90
CA ALA A 396 8.12 17.17 -20.71
C ALA A 396 6.74 16.88 -20.09
N TRP A 397 6.54 15.82 -19.29
CA TRP A 397 5.17 15.38 -18.98
C TRP A 397 4.58 15.92 -17.65
N TYR A 398 3.51 16.73 -17.82
CA TYR A 398 2.39 17.11 -16.94
C TYR A 398 2.54 18.13 -15.77
N PRO A 399 3.33 19.22 -15.86
CA PRO A 399 3.18 20.30 -14.88
C PRO A 399 1.75 20.90 -14.91
N LEU A 400 1.12 20.99 -16.10
CA LEU A 400 -0.23 21.53 -16.25
C LEU A 400 -1.30 20.64 -15.61
N GLY A 401 -1.22 19.32 -15.79
CA GLY A 401 -2.13 18.38 -15.13
C GLY A 401 -2.05 18.49 -13.61
N VAL A 402 -0.83 18.59 -13.07
CA VAL A 402 -0.60 18.79 -11.63
C VAL A 402 -1.09 20.17 -11.17
N ALA A 403 -0.95 21.20 -11.99
CA ALA A 403 -1.46 22.54 -11.68
C ALA A 403 -2.99 22.55 -11.58
N VAL A 404 -3.69 21.96 -12.56
CA VAL A 404 -5.15 21.85 -12.54
C VAL A 404 -5.63 21.05 -11.34
N THR A 405 -5.00 19.91 -11.03
CA THR A 405 -5.40 19.11 -9.86
C THR A 405 -5.10 19.80 -8.54
N THR A 406 -3.97 20.50 -8.43
CA THR A 406 -3.63 21.26 -7.21
C THR A 406 -4.57 22.46 -7.04
N ALA A 407 -4.94 23.14 -8.13
CA ALA A 407 -5.92 24.22 -8.10
C ALA A 407 -7.32 23.74 -7.69
N ALA A 408 -7.78 22.61 -8.27
CA ALA A 408 -9.03 21.99 -7.89
C ALA A 408 -9.02 21.53 -6.42
N ALA A 409 -7.92 20.94 -5.94
CA ALA A 409 -7.76 20.58 -4.53
C ALA A 409 -7.80 21.81 -3.60
N GLY A 410 -7.12 22.91 -3.98
CA GLY A 410 -7.17 24.18 -3.27
C GLY A 410 -8.59 24.74 -3.18
N ALA A 411 -9.32 24.70 -4.29
CA ALA A 411 -10.72 25.13 -4.34
C ALA A 411 -11.63 24.28 -3.46
N VAL A 412 -11.46 22.95 -3.47
CA VAL A 412 -12.22 22.03 -2.60
C VAL A 412 -11.94 22.31 -1.12
N VAL A 413 -10.66 22.50 -0.75
CA VAL A 413 -10.27 22.84 0.62
C VAL A 413 -10.87 24.19 1.04
N ALA A 414 -10.77 25.20 0.19
CA ALA A 414 -11.32 26.53 0.46
C ALA A 414 -12.85 26.52 0.56
N ALA A 415 -13.53 25.83 -0.35
CA ALA A 415 -14.98 25.66 -0.31
C ALA A 415 -15.39 24.94 0.97
N TYR A 416 -14.73 23.84 1.33
CA TYR A 416 -15.03 23.08 2.54
C TYR A 416 -14.88 23.94 3.81
N ASP A 417 -13.77 24.68 3.93
CA ASP A 417 -13.50 25.58 5.06
C ASP A 417 -14.55 26.70 5.19
N ASN A 418 -15.08 27.16 4.06
CA ASN A 418 -16.12 28.20 3.99
C ASN A 418 -17.54 27.62 3.84
N GLY A 419 -17.79 26.41 4.34
CA GLY A 419 -19.14 25.85 4.43
C GLY A 419 -19.74 25.37 3.10
N TRP A 420 -18.90 24.99 2.13
CA TRP A 420 -19.18 24.72 0.72
C TRP A 420 -19.53 25.95 -0.14
N ARG A 421 -19.21 27.16 0.34
CA ARG A 421 -19.37 28.39 -0.44
C ARG A 421 -18.12 28.71 -1.25
N LEU A 422 -18.30 29.00 -2.54
CA LEU A 422 -17.21 29.42 -3.45
C LEU A 422 -16.91 30.92 -3.37
N THR A 423 -17.72 31.70 -2.66
CA THR A 423 -17.59 33.16 -2.51
C THR A 423 -17.80 33.61 -1.06
N GLY A 424 -17.37 34.83 -0.73
CA GLY A 424 -17.62 35.45 0.59
C GLY A 424 -16.77 34.90 1.73
N TRP A 425 -15.48 34.66 1.50
CA TRP A 425 -14.61 34.02 2.48
C TRP A 425 -14.18 34.97 3.59
N HIS A 426 -14.59 34.67 4.83
CA HIS A 426 -14.48 35.60 5.96
C HIS A 426 -13.10 35.63 6.63
N ALA A 427 -12.17 34.74 6.28
CA ALA A 427 -10.83 34.69 6.88
C ALA A 427 -9.77 34.16 5.91
N PHE A 428 -9.37 34.97 4.93
CA PHE A 428 -8.38 34.57 3.92
C PHE A 428 -7.09 33.98 4.51
N ALA A 429 -6.52 34.59 5.55
CA ALA A 429 -5.29 34.10 6.16
C ALA A 429 -5.43 32.64 6.68
N HIS A 430 -6.63 32.26 7.11
CA HIS A 430 -6.92 30.91 7.56
C HIS A 430 -7.04 29.93 6.39
N THR A 431 -7.93 30.24 5.44
CA THR A 431 -8.19 29.39 4.27
C THR A 431 -6.96 29.26 3.38
N GLY A 432 -6.25 30.37 3.14
CA GLY A 432 -4.99 30.40 2.41
C GLY A 432 -3.92 29.55 3.08
N GLY A 433 -3.82 29.60 4.42
CA GLY A 433 -2.96 28.70 5.18
C GLY A 433 -3.28 27.22 4.92
N LEU A 434 -4.56 26.83 5.02
CA LEU A 434 -4.97 25.45 4.73
C LEU A 434 -4.61 25.01 3.32
N VAL A 435 -4.84 25.85 2.31
CA VAL A 435 -4.48 25.55 0.93
C VAL A 435 -2.97 25.38 0.76
N LEU A 436 -2.14 26.18 1.44
CA LEU A 436 -0.68 26.04 1.40
C LEU A 436 -0.18 24.70 1.94
N THR A 437 -0.91 24.05 2.86
CA THR A 437 -0.51 22.72 3.37
C THR A 437 -0.48 21.66 2.26
N LEU A 438 -1.19 21.85 1.14
CA LEU A 438 -1.12 20.97 -0.03
C LEU A 438 0.30 20.88 -0.60
N ALA A 439 1.16 21.88 -0.35
CA ALA A 439 2.56 21.86 -0.74
C ALA A 439 3.38 20.76 -0.03
N ILE A 440 2.91 20.19 1.08
CA ILE A 440 3.59 19.07 1.75
C ILE A 440 3.78 17.88 0.80
N VAL A 441 2.81 17.63 -0.09
CA VAL A 441 2.85 16.52 -1.05
C VAL A 441 4.03 16.64 -2.03
N PRO A 442 4.16 17.71 -2.84
CA PRO A 442 5.31 17.85 -3.73
C PRO A 442 6.64 17.95 -2.98
N PHE A 443 6.71 18.55 -1.79
CA PHE A 443 7.93 18.54 -0.99
C PHE A 443 8.33 17.14 -0.53
N ALA A 444 7.40 16.32 -0.08
CA ALA A 444 7.69 14.93 0.27
C ALA A 444 8.17 14.13 -0.93
N VAL A 445 7.56 14.32 -2.11
CA VAL A 445 8.01 13.70 -3.36
C VAL A 445 9.42 14.15 -3.72
N ALA A 446 9.71 15.45 -3.59
CA ALA A 446 11.03 16.03 -3.83
C ALA A 446 12.09 15.47 -2.87
N VAL A 447 11.78 15.36 -1.56
CA VAL A 447 12.64 14.74 -0.54
C VAL A 447 12.93 13.28 -0.89
N VAL A 448 11.92 12.49 -1.22
CA VAL A 448 12.12 11.08 -1.60
C VAL A 448 12.96 10.95 -2.87
N ALA A 449 12.75 11.81 -3.87
CA ALA A 449 13.55 11.85 -5.08
C ALA A 449 15.00 12.26 -4.80
N ALA A 450 15.20 13.28 -3.96
CA ALA A 450 16.49 13.79 -3.53
C ALA A 450 17.31 12.73 -2.80
N VAL A 451 16.76 12.10 -1.75
CA VAL A 451 17.42 11.02 -0.98
C VAL A 451 17.93 9.91 -1.91
N ARG A 452 17.15 9.58 -2.95
CA ARG A 452 17.53 8.55 -3.93
C ARG A 452 18.62 9.03 -4.89
N ALA A 453 18.68 10.33 -5.19
CA ALA A 453 19.63 10.95 -6.11
C ALA A 453 20.95 11.40 -5.44
N VAL A 454 21.04 11.44 -4.10
CA VAL A 454 22.24 11.87 -3.35
C VAL A 454 23.51 11.15 -3.82
N ARG A 455 23.42 9.89 -4.22
CA ARG A 455 24.58 9.11 -4.70
C ARG A 455 25.13 9.59 -6.05
N SER A 456 24.30 10.15 -6.92
CA SER A 456 24.68 10.56 -8.27
C SER A 456 24.90 12.06 -8.43
N ARG A 457 24.22 12.91 -7.63
CA ARG A 457 24.25 14.38 -7.76
C ARG A 457 24.15 15.05 -6.39
N ARG A 458 25.28 15.15 -5.68
CA ARG A 458 25.32 15.57 -4.27
C ARG A 458 24.69 16.96 -4.05
N PHE A 459 25.10 17.97 -4.80
CA PHE A 459 24.65 19.35 -4.56
C PHE A 459 23.13 19.54 -4.78
N ALA A 460 22.62 19.26 -5.97
CA ALA A 460 21.20 19.42 -6.30
C ALA A 460 20.29 18.58 -5.39
N ALA A 461 20.72 17.36 -5.04
CA ALA A 461 19.97 16.51 -4.11
C ALA A 461 19.98 17.08 -2.69
N VAL A 462 21.12 17.56 -2.18
CA VAL A 462 21.20 18.17 -0.84
C VAL A 462 20.38 19.45 -0.75
N ALA A 463 20.46 20.34 -1.75
CA ALA A 463 19.66 21.56 -1.77
C ALA A 463 18.14 21.27 -1.83
N THR A 464 17.72 20.31 -2.67
CA THR A 464 16.31 19.86 -2.72
C THR A 464 15.87 19.22 -1.40
N LEU A 465 16.76 18.45 -0.76
CA LEU A 465 16.51 17.84 0.53
C LEU A 465 16.28 18.92 1.59
N LEU A 466 17.22 19.87 1.72
CA LEU A 466 17.15 20.97 2.69
C LEU A 466 15.91 21.84 2.48
N ALA A 467 15.57 22.18 1.24
CA ALA A 467 14.37 22.96 0.93
C ALA A 467 13.10 22.20 1.35
N GLY A 468 12.99 20.91 1.02
CA GLY A 468 11.83 20.10 1.34
C GLY A 468 11.71 19.79 2.84
N THR A 469 12.79 19.32 3.48
CA THR A 469 12.79 19.00 4.91
C THR A 469 12.73 20.25 5.78
N GLY A 470 13.34 21.36 5.34
CA GLY A 470 13.28 22.64 6.03
C GLY A 470 11.86 23.21 6.02
N TRP A 471 11.15 23.14 4.88
CA TRP A 471 9.76 23.59 4.81
C TRP A 471 8.81 22.69 5.60
N ILE A 472 8.89 21.36 5.38
CA ILE A 472 8.09 20.41 6.15
C ILE A 472 8.38 20.62 7.63
N GLY A 473 9.65 20.66 8.03
CA GLY A 473 10.07 20.97 9.38
C GLY A 473 9.45 22.27 9.91
N ALA A 474 9.53 23.38 9.18
CA ALA A 474 8.96 24.66 9.62
C ALA A 474 7.44 24.57 9.87
N LEU A 475 6.72 23.81 9.04
CA LEU A 475 5.29 23.59 9.22
C LEU A 475 4.95 22.60 10.35
N THR A 476 5.86 21.68 10.69
CA THR A 476 5.54 20.50 11.51
C THR A 476 6.24 20.50 12.86
N LEU A 477 7.46 21.03 12.96
CA LEU A 477 8.27 21.14 14.18
C LEU A 477 7.53 21.83 15.33
N PRO A 478 6.89 23.01 15.12
CA PRO A 478 6.15 23.67 16.19
C PRO A 478 5.00 22.83 16.75
N HIS A 479 4.60 21.80 16.01
CA HIS A 479 3.46 20.96 16.34
C HIS A 479 3.87 19.53 16.72
N LEU A 480 5.13 19.11 16.61
CA LEU A 480 5.59 17.73 16.80
C LEU A 480 5.09 17.06 18.09
N GLY A 481 4.95 17.80 19.20
CA GLY A 481 4.40 17.26 20.45
C GLY A 481 2.92 16.83 20.37
N ALA A 482 2.17 17.38 19.42
CA ALA A 482 0.80 16.96 19.09
C ALA A 482 0.77 15.81 18.07
N TRP A 483 1.89 15.46 17.45
CA TRP A 483 1.94 14.50 16.36
C TRP A 483 2.01 13.12 16.99
N GLY A 484 0.85 12.49 17.11
CA GLY A 484 0.71 11.28 17.90
C GLY A 484 1.67 10.15 17.58
N PRO A 485 1.67 9.12 18.44
CA PRO A 485 2.68 8.08 18.42
C PRO A 485 2.83 7.37 17.07
N VAL A 486 1.79 7.26 16.23
CA VAL A 486 1.90 6.67 14.87
C VAL A 486 2.94 7.40 14.03
N LEU A 487 2.90 8.74 14.02
CA LEU A 487 3.75 9.55 13.15
C LEU A 487 5.22 9.50 13.57
N ILE A 488 5.48 9.22 14.85
CA ILE A 488 6.82 9.03 15.41
C ILE A 488 7.29 7.59 15.20
N LEU A 489 6.41 6.61 15.41
CA LEU A 489 6.74 5.19 15.38
C LEU A 489 6.93 4.63 13.96
N VAL A 490 6.17 5.10 12.96
CA VAL A 490 6.34 4.68 11.56
C VAL A 490 7.74 4.98 11.02
N PRO A 491 8.30 6.20 11.14
CA PRO A 491 9.66 6.49 10.70
C PRO A 491 10.74 5.84 11.60
N LEU A 492 10.48 5.64 12.90
CA LEU A 492 11.47 5.00 13.78
C LEU A 492 11.53 3.46 13.63
N GLY A 493 10.43 2.80 13.33
CA GLY A 493 10.37 1.34 13.20
C GLY A 493 10.40 0.85 11.76
N ALA A 494 9.42 1.28 10.95
CA ALA A 494 9.20 0.70 9.62
C ALA A 494 10.24 1.16 8.59
N VAL A 495 10.64 2.43 8.64
CA VAL A 495 11.61 3.01 7.68
C VAL A 495 13.01 2.38 7.79
N PRO A 496 13.66 2.30 8.97
CA PRO A 496 14.98 1.68 9.07
C PRO A 496 14.95 0.19 8.72
N LEU A 497 13.89 -0.54 9.08
CA LEU A 497 13.72 -1.94 8.66
C LEU A 497 13.59 -2.07 7.13
N ALA A 498 12.78 -1.22 6.51
CA ALA A 498 12.63 -1.17 5.05
C ALA A 498 13.95 -0.82 4.35
N VAL A 499 14.68 0.17 4.88
CA VAL A 499 16.00 0.60 4.37
C VAL A 499 17.03 -0.52 4.52
N ARG A 500 17.08 -1.21 5.66
CA ARG A 500 17.99 -2.34 5.89
C ARG A 500 17.70 -3.48 4.93
N ALA A 501 16.44 -3.85 4.74
CA ALA A 501 16.02 -4.85 3.75
C ALA A 501 16.39 -4.44 2.31
N GLY A 502 16.25 -3.16 1.97
CA GLY A 502 16.66 -2.61 0.68
C GLY A 502 18.18 -2.68 0.46
N ARG A 503 18.97 -2.33 1.47
CA ARG A 503 20.45 -2.39 1.43
C ARG A 503 20.94 -3.83 1.30
N ALA A 504 20.37 -4.78 2.04
CA ALA A 504 20.73 -6.19 1.95
C ALA A 504 20.53 -6.75 0.53
N ARG A 505 19.41 -6.44 -0.13
CA ARG A 505 19.19 -6.83 -1.53
C ARG A 505 20.15 -6.16 -2.51
N ALA A 506 20.47 -4.89 -2.29
CA ALA A 506 21.42 -4.20 -3.14
C ALA A 506 22.83 -4.80 -3.01
N ALA A 507 23.23 -5.19 -1.79
CA ALA A 507 24.47 -5.93 -1.55
C ALA A 507 24.43 -7.31 -2.23
N ALA A 508 23.36 -8.09 -2.05
CA ALA A 508 23.18 -9.40 -2.67
C ALA A 508 23.26 -9.35 -4.20
N ARG A 509 22.61 -8.35 -4.84
CA ARG A 509 22.71 -8.16 -6.30
C ARG A 509 24.13 -7.86 -6.74
N ARG A 510 24.84 -6.96 -6.04
CA ARG A 510 26.23 -6.65 -6.36
C ARG A 510 27.13 -7.87 -6.18
N ALA A 511 26.94 -8.65 -5.11
CA ALA A 511 27.68 -9.89 -4.92
C ALA A 511 27.44 -10.89 -6.06
N LEU A 512 26.18 -11.03 -6.49
CA LEU A 512 25.82 -11.86 -7.64
C LEU A 512 26.45 -11.37 -8.95
N ASP A 513 26.39 -10.06 -9.21
CA ASP A 513 26.94 -9.44 -10.41
C ASP A 513 28.47 -9.54 -10.46
N THR A 514 29.14 -9.57 -9.29
CA THR A 514 30.59 -9.85 -9.17
C THR A 514 30.95 -11.34 -9.24
N GLY A 515 29.99 -12.24 -9.48
CA GLY A 515 30.26 -13.68 -9.58
C GLY A 515 30.49 -14.41 -8.24
N ARG A 516 30.57 -13.71 -7.10
CA ARG A 516 30.83 -14.29 -5.76
C ARG A 516 29.88 -15.41 -5.32
N HIS A 517 28.68 -15.48 -5.93
CA HIS A 517 27.69 -16.52 -5.64
C HIS A 517 27.25 -17.27 -6.90
N ALA A 518 28.16 -17.47 -7.86
CA ALA A 518 27.89 -18.21 -9.10
C ALA A 518 27.28 -19.59 -8.85
N GLY A 519 27.79 -20.34 -7.86
CA GLY A 519 27.25 -21.66 -7.50
C GLY A 519 25.81 -21.62 -6.99
N LEU A 520 25.42 -20.58 -6.23
CA LEU A 520 24.06 -20.41 -5.72
C LEU A 520 23.09 -20.00 -6.84
N LEU A 521 23.57 -19.24 -7.83
CA LEU A 521 22.82 -18.93 -9.05
C LEU A 521 22.68 -20.13 -9.98
N ALA A 522 23.72 -20.95 -10.11
CA ALA A 522 23.70 -22.19 -10.89
C ALA A 522 22.69 -23.17 -10.30
N LEU A 523 22.71 -23.36 -8.97
CA LEU A 523 21.70 -24.16 -8.26
C LEU A 523 20.29 -23.62 -8.50
N ALA A 524 20.09 -22.29 -8.42
CA ALA A 524 18.80 -21.68 -8.69
C ALA A 524 18.32 -21.91 -10.13
N ARG A 525 19.22 -21.88 -11.12
CA ARG A 525 18.90 -22.17 -12.54
C ARG A 525 18.61 -23.64 -12.79
N ALA A 526 19.20 -24.54 -11.99
CA ALA A 526 18.91 -25.96 -12.06
C ALA A 526 17.47 -26.25 -11.62
N VAL A 527 17.01 -25.60 -10.54
CA VAL A 527 15.66 -25.82 -9.99
C VAL A 527 14.59 -24.91 -10.65
N CYS A 528 14.98 -23.75 -11.18
CA CYS A 528 14.10 -22.82 -11.87
C CYS A 528 14.63 -22.51 -13.28
N PRO A 529 13.98 -23.01 -14.35
CA PRO A 529 14.42 -22.80 -15.73
C PRO A 529 14.43 -21.33 -16.15
N ASP A 530 13.49 -20.52 -15.63
CA ASP A 530 13.44 -19.08 -15.95
C ASP A 530 14.62 -18.33 -15.29
N PRO A 531 15.56 -17.77 -16.08
CA PRO A 531 16.74 -17.09 -15.55
C PRO A 531 16.38 -15.86 -14.70
N ARG A 532 15.21 -15.23 -14.94
CA ARG A 532 14.76 -14.09 -14.13
C ARG A 532 14.28 -14.55 -12.75
N THR A 533 13.51 -15.63 -12.69
CA THR A 533 13.04 -16.24 -11.45
C THR A 533 14.19 -16.81 -10.64
N ALA A 534 15.11 -17.54 -11.27
CA ALA A 534 16.35 -18.03 -10.65
C ALA A 534 17.15 -16.88 -10.01
N ARG A 535 17.43 -15.82 -10.78
CA ARG A 535 18.15 -14.64 -10.27
C ARG A 535 17.41 -13.95 -9.11
N ARG A 536 16.08 -13.88 -9.17
CA ARG A 536 15.26 -13.28 -8.10
C ARG A 536 15.30 -14.10 -6.82
N LEU A 537 15.17 -15.43 -6.93
CA LEU A 537 15.32 -16.37 -5.82
C LEU A 537 16.69 -16.21 -5.16
N THR A 538 17.78 -16.29 -5.94
CA THR A 538 19.15 -16.16 -5.43
C THR A 538 19.35 -14.84 -4.68
N VAL A 539 18.88 -13.72 -5.25
CA VAL A 539 18.96 -12.40 -4.58
C VAL A 539 18.12 -12.36 -3.29
N ALA A 540 16.95 -12.98 -3.29
CA ALA A 540 16.07 -13.02 -2.12
C ALA A 540 16.64 -13.89 -0.99
N THR A 541 17.27 -15.02 -1.32
CA THR A 541 17.98 -15.90 -0.38
C THR A 541 19.21 -15.19 0.20
N LEU A 542 20.08 -14.65 -0.65
CA LEU A 542 21.28 -13.92 -0.22
C LEU A 542 20.95 -12.69 0.65
N ALA A 543 19.88 -11.97 0.33
CA ALA A 543 19.46 -10.80 1.11
C ALA A 543 18.95 -11.16 2.52
N ARG A 544 18.56 -12.41 2.75
CA ARG A 544 18.19 -12.94 4.06
C ARG A 544 19.37 -13.56 4.82
N GLY A 545 20.56 -13.61 4.20
CA GLY A 545 21.68 -14.42 4.71
C GLY A 545 21.46 -15.92 4.53
N GLY A 546 20.50 -16.31 3.68
CA GLY A 546 20.14 -17.69 3.43
C GLY A 546 21.19 -18.46 2.63
N GLN A 547 21.19 -19.78 2.80
CA GLN A 547 22.10 -20.72 2.14
C GLN A 547 21.38 -21.56 1.06
N ARG A 548 22.08 -22.55 0.49
CA ARG A 548 21.56 -23.45 -0.57
C ARG A 548 20.23 -24.12 -0.16
N ALA A 549 20.10 -24.60 1.08
CA ALA A 549 18.89 -25.28 1.55
C ALA A 549 17.65 -24.37 1.58
N GLU A 550 17.80 -23.09 1.94
CA GLU A 550 16.67 -22.14 1.94
C GLU A 550 16.24 -21.79 0.51
N LEU A 551 17.18 -21.76 -0.43
CA LEU A 551 16.85 -21.60 -1.84
C LEU A 551 16.03 -22.79 -2.36
N VAL A 552 16.42 -24.02 -2.02
CA VAL A 552 15.72 -25.24 -2.43
C VAL A 552 14.31 -25.27 -1.83
N ARG A 553 14.15 -24.93 -0.55
CA ARG A 553 12.82 -24.79 0.07
C ARG A 553 11.96 -23.75 -0.63
N ALA A 554 12.50 -22.56 -0.92
CA ALA A 554 11.76 -21.53 -1.64
C ALA A 554 11.38 -21.94 -3.08
N ALA A 555 12.10 -22.90 -3.67
CA ALA A 555 11.78 -23.43 -4.99
C ALA A 555 10.69 -24.51 -4.98
N LEU A 556 10.47 -25.19 -3.84
CA LEU A 556 9.35 -26.14 -3.68
C LEU A 556 8.00 -25.42 -3.73
N ASP A 557 7.93 -24.19 -3.21
CA ASP A 557 6.72 -23.36 -3.18
C ASP A 557 6.37 -22.72 -4.54
N LEU A 558 7.26 -22.83 -5.54
CA LEU A 558 7.03 -22.22 -6.84
C LEU A 558 6.10 -23.08 -7.71
N PRO A 559 5.12 -22.45 -8.38
CA PRO A 559 4.32 -23.15 -9.36
C PRO A 559 5.21 -23.63 -10.52
N PRO A 560 4.84 -24.76 -11.17
CA PRO A 560 5.54 -25.23 -12.36
C PRO A 560 5.56 -24.14 -13.44
N GLY A 561 6.64 -24.09 -14.22
CA GLY A 561 6.77 -23.17 -15.34
C GLY A 561 5.86 -23.57 -16.51
N PRO A 562 5.76 -22.71 -17.55
CA PRO A 562 5.09 -23.10 -18.78
C PRO A 562 5.81 -24.31 -19.42
N ALA A 563 5.06 -25.37 -19.72
CA ALA A 563 5.59 -26.55 -20.37
C ALA A 563 5.84 -26.27 -21.87
N GLY A 564 7.10 -26.11 -22.26
CA GLY A 564 7.48 -25.90 -23.66
C GLY A 564 7.65 -27.19 -24.46
N ASP A 565 7.89 -28.32 -23.78
CA ASP A 565 8.05 -29.63 -24.39
C ASP A 565 7.36 -30.73 -23.54
N PRO A 566 7.09 -31.92 -24.11
CA PRO A 566 6.40 -33.02 -23.43
C PRO A 566 7.13 -33.51 -22.17
N LEU A 567 8.46 -33.41 -22.14
CA LEU A 567 9.27 -33.82 -21.00
C LEU A 567 9.11 -32.83 -19.83
N CYS A 568 9.09 -31.53 -20.12
CA CYS A 568 8.79 -30.47 -19.16
C CYS A 568 7.37 -30.60 -18.63
N ALA A 569 6.39 -30.93 -19.48
CA ALA A 569 5.03 -31.22 -19.04
C ALA A 569 5.01 -32.41 -18.06
N ALA A 570 5.72 -33.48 -18.40
CA ALA A 570 5.82 -34.67 -17.56
C ALA A 570 6.47 -34.38 -16.20
N VAL A 571 7.56 -33.61 -16.20
CA VAL A 571 8.24 -33.18 -14.96
C VAL A 571 7.36 -32.23 -14.15
N HIS A 572 6.58 -31.36 -14.80
CA HIS A 572 5.66 -30.44 -14.11
C HIS A 572 4.46 -31.14 -13.47
N ALA A 573 4.05 -32.30 -13.99
CA ALA A 573 3.02 -33.14 -13.40
C ALA A 573 3.48 -33.89 -12.14
N LEU A 574 4.80 -33.97 -11.86
CA LEU A 574 5.32 -34.57 -10.64
C LEU A 574 5.01 -33.74 -9.38
N PRO A 575 4.89 -34.38 -8.21
CA PRO A 575 4.90 -33.69 -6.92
C PRO A 575 6.11 -32.75 -6.76
N PRO A 576 5.99 -31.64 -6.02
CA PRO A 576 7.06 -30.63 -5.92
C PRO A 576 8.40 -31.21 -5.43
N GLU A 577 8.36 -32.08 -4.43
CA GLU A 577 9.56 -32.71 -3.84
C GLU A 577 10.28 -33.62 -4.84
N GLU A 578 9.52 -34.45 -5.57
CA GLU A 578 10.04 -35.34 -6.61
C GLU A 578 10.64 -34.55 -7.77
N ARG A 579 9.95 -33.50 -8.22
CA ARG A 579 10.44 -32.59 -9.27
C ARG A 579 11.75 -31.91 -8.88
N VAL A 580 11.81 -31.35 -7.67
CA VAL A 580 13.02 -30.66 -7.19
C VAL A 580 14.17 -31.64 -7.01
N ALA A 581 13.93 -32.83 -6.43
CA ALA A 581 14.95 -33.87 -6.31
C ALA A 581 15.50 -34.31 -7.69
N LEU A 582 14.62 -34.47 -8.68
CA LEU A 582 15.00 -34.79 -10.06
C LEU A 582 15.88 -33.69 -10.67
N HIS A 583 15.50 -32.42 -10.53
CA HIS A 583 16.31 -31.29 -11.00
C HIS A 583 17.67 -31.19 -10.30
N LEU A 584 17.72 -31.40 -8.99
CA LEU A 584 18.98 -31.40 -8.24
C LEU A 584 19.90 -32.55 -8.69
N ARG A 585 19.33 -33.72 -9.00
CA ARG A 585 20.11 -34.87 -9.46
C ARG A 585 20.63 -34.71 -10.87
N TYR A 586 19.76 -34.35 -11.82
CA TYR A 586 20.07 -34.43 -13.25
C TYR A 586 20.48 -33.10 -13.88
N ARG A 587 20.09 -31.96 -13.30
CA ARG A 587 20.51 -30.63 -13.79
C ARG A 587 21.60 -29.98 -12.97
N ALA A 588 21.62 -30.20 -11.65
CA ALA A 588 22.69 -29.71 -10.79
C ALA A 588 23.78 -30.78 -10.54
N GLU A 589 23.60 -32.00 -11.05
CA GLU A 589 24.55 -33.12 -10.93
C GLU A 589 24.95 -33.46 -9.48
N LEU A 590 24.04 -33.20 -8.52
CA LEU A 590 24.36 -33.39 -7.11
C LEU A 590 24.27 -34.87 -6.70
N PRO A 591 25.15 -35.32 -5.79
CA PRO A 591 25.06 -36.65 -5.21
C PRO A 591 23.90 -36.74 -4.20
N VAL A 592 23.32 -37.93 -4.03
CA VAL A 592 22.15 -38.18 -3.16
C VAL A 592 22.32 -37.65 -1.72
N PRO A 593 23.49 -37.77 -1.05
CA PRO A 593 23.69 -37.20 0.28
C PRO A 593 23.55 -35.68 0.32
N GLU A 594 24.01 -34.97 -0.73
CA GLU A 594 23.88 -33.51 -0.80
C GLU A 594 22.43 -33.11 -1.08
N ILE A 595 21.71 -33.85 -1.93
CA ILE A 595 20.27 -33.67 -2.15
C ILE A 595 19.50 -33.84 -0.84
N ALA A 596 19.84 -34.87 -0.06
CA ALA A 596 19.23 -35.14 1.24
C ALA A 596 19.47 -33.98 2.23
N ALA A 597 20.71 -33.46 2.30
CA ALA A 597 21.04 -32.32 3.12
C ALA A 597 20.29 -31.04 2.71
N LEU A 598 20.11 -30.81 1.39
CA LEU A 598 19.38 -29.65 0.87
C LEU A 598 17.87 -29.73 1.12
N LEU A 599 17.28 -30.92 1.05
CA LEU A 599 15.87 -31.16 1.32
C LEU A 599 15.56 -31.32 2.83
N GLY A 600 16.58 -31.52 3.67
CA GLY A 600 16.40 -31.78 5.10
C GLY A 600 15.81 -33.16 5.40
N CYS A 601 16.16 -34.17 4.59
CA CYS A 601 15.69 -35.55 4.75
C CYS A 601 16.85 -36.55 4.80
N SER A 602 16.55 -37.83 5.02
CA SER A 602 17.56 -38.89 4.97
C SER A 602 18.03 -39.19 3.54
N ALA A 603 19.23 -39.76 3.38
CA ALA A 603 19.74 -40.18 2.06
C ALA A 603 18.86 -41.25 1.40
N ALA A 604 18.24 -42.13 2.19
CA ALA A 604 17.28 -43.12 1.69
C ALA A 604 16.01 -42.45 1.14
N THR A 605 15.47 -41.45 1.86
CA THR A 605 14.31 -40.67 1.41
C THR A 605 14.61 -39.91 0.11
N ALA A 606 15.79 -39.25 0.04
CA ALA A 606 16.21 -38.52 -1.16
C ALA A 606 16.35 -39.46 -2.37
N ARG A 607 16.93 -40.66 -2.18
CA ARG A 607 17.01 -41.69 -3.23
C ARG A 607 15.62 -42.10 -3.71
N GLY A 608 14.71 -42.39 -2.77
CA GLY A 608 13.33 -42.74 -3.10
C GLY A 608 12.55 -41.65 -3.82
N LEU A 609 12.82 -40.37 -3.55
CA LEU A 609 12.24 -39.25 -4.31
C LEU A 609 12.75 -39.22 -5.76
N VAL A 610 14.05 -39.40 -5.97
CA VAL A 610 14.66 -39.42 -7.31
C VAL A 610 14.14 -40.62 -8.12
N ASP A 611 14.08 -41.81 -7.52
CA ASP A 611 13.62 -43.03 -8.19
C ASP A 611 12.14 -42.95 -8.55
N ARG A 612 11.28 -42.44 -7.64
CA ARG A 612 9.86 -42.19 -7.94
C ARG A 612 9.67 -41.17 -9.06
N ALA A 613 10.41 -40.07 -9.01
CA ALA A 613 10.38 -39.05 -10.07
C ALA A 613 10.75 -39.65 -11.43
N ARG A 614 11.84 -40.45 -11.47
CA ARG A 614 12.30 -41.12 -12.70
C ARG A 614 11.26 -42.11 -13.23
N HIS A 615 10.66 -42.92 -12.37
CA HIS A 615 9.58 -43.84 -12.75
C HIS A 615 8.28 -43.12 -13.16
N GLY A 616 8.00 -41.97 -12.56
CA GLY A 616 6.87 -41.12 -12.94
C GLY A 616 7.02 -40.58 -14.35
N VAL A 617 8.19 -40.01 -14.68
CA VAL A 617 8.49 -39.51 -16.03
C VAL A 617 8.53 -40.64 -17.06
N ALA A 618 9.08 -41.80 -16.71
CA ALA A 618 9.17 -42.94 -17.63
C ALA A 618 7.80 -43.56 -18.00
N ARG A 619 6.80 -43.44 -17.13
CA ARG A 619 5.45 -43.97 -17.36
C ARG A 619 4.54 -43.01 -18.15
N MET A 620 4.95 -41.77 -18.36
CA MET A 620 4.13 -40.81 -19.10
C MET A 620 4.20 -41.10 -20.60
N PRO A 621 3.05 -41.19 -21.30
CA PRO A 621 3.01 -41.45 -22.74
C PRO A 621 3.88 -40.43 -23.49
N ARG A 622 4.82 -40.92 -24.30
CA ARG A 622 5.69 -40.07 -25.14
C ARG A 622 4.95 -39.44 -26.30
N ASP A 623 3.80 -39.99 -26.67
CA ASP A 623 2.98 -39.48 -27.75
C ASP A 623 2.15 -38.31 -27.23
N GLY A 624 2.47 -37.10 -27.68
CA GLY A 624 1.75 -35.85 -27.36
C GLY A 624 0.27 -35.81 -27.80
N ARG A 625 -0.36 -36.97 -28.05
CA ARG A 625 -1.77 -37.14 -28.45
C ARG A 625 -2.72 -37.34 -27.27
N GLY A 626 -2.23 -37.53 -26.03
CA GLY A 626 -3.08 -37.83 -24.87
C GLY A 626 -3.45 -36.65 -23.96
N LEU A 627 -2.94 -35.45 -24.20
CA LEU A 627 -3.15 -34.28 -23.31
C LEU A 627 -4.18 -33.26 -23.83
N SER A 628 -4.78 -33.50 -24.99
CA SER A 628 -5.97 -32.79 -25.44
C SER A 628 -7.19 -33.70 -25.23
N SER A 629 -8.10 -33.27 -24.36
CA SER A 629 -9.36 -33.92 -23.99
C SER A 629 -9.28 -35.08 -22.99
N THR A 630 -9.35 -34.75 -21.70
CA THR A 630 -10.37 -35.31 -20.79
C THR A 630 -10.41 -34.45 -19.54
N GLY A 631 -11.35 -33.50 -19.54
CA GLY A 631 -11.96 -33.10 -18.29
C GLY A 631 -12.90 -34.22 -17.90
N ASP A 632 -12.43 -35.17 -17.10
CA ASP A 632 -13.29 -36.03 -16.30
C ASP A 632 -12.47 -36.60 -15.12
N GLY A 633 -13.11 -36.59 -13.95
CA GLY A 633 -12.49 -36.63 -12.64
C GLY A 633 -11.60 -37.85 -12.37
N VAL A 634 -10.45 -37.58 -11.73
CA VAL A 634 -9.68 -38.59 -11.02
C VAL A 634 -10.14 -38.59 -9.55
N PRO A 635 -10.59 -39.73 -8.99
CA PRO A 635 -11.01 -39.81 -7.61
C PRO A 635 -9.81 -39.84 -6.66
N ALA A 636 -9.92 -39.10 -5.56
CA ALA A 636 -9.01 -39.19 -4.42
C ALA A 636 -9.10 -40.59 -3.79
N ARG A 637 -8.03 -41.37 -3.87
CA ARG A 637 -7.80 -42.51 -2.97
C ARG A 637 -6.63 -42.18 -2.05
N CYS A 638 -6.96 -41.72 -0.85
CA CYS A 638 -6.13 -41.93 0.33
C CYS A 638 -6.40 -43.36 0.83
N GLY A 639 -5.37 -44.19 0.83
CA GLY A 639 -5.36 -45.48 1.52
C GLY A 639 -4.17 -45.50 2.47
N ALA A 640 -4.41 -45.19 3.74
CA ALA A 640 -3.53 -45.55 4.83
C ALA A 640 -3.67 -47.06 5.05
N GLY A 641 -2.60 -47.81 4.79
CA GLY A 641 -2.51 -49.24 5.06
C GLY A 641 -1.44 -49.50 6.10
N ALA A 642 -1.85 -49.66 7.35
CA ALA A 642 -1.03 -50.21 8.41
C ALA A 642 -0.78 -51.70 8.12
N VAL A 643 0.47 -52.12 8.32
CA VAL A 643 0.94 -53.48 8.19
C VAL A 643 0.69 -54.22 9.51
N VAL A 644 -0.08 -55.30 9.48
CA VAL A 644 -0.04 -56.38 10.47
C VAL A 644 -0.03 -57.70 9.70
N PRO A 645 0.92 -58.63 9.93
CA PRO A 645 0.92 -59.94 9.31
C PRO A 645 0.10 -60.94 10.13
N ASP A 646 -0.61 -61.79 9.41
CA ASP A 646 -1.41 -62.88 9.96
C ASP A 646 -0.62 -64.20 9.86
N ALA A 647 -0.52 -64.94 10.96
CA ALA A 647 0.07 -66.28 10.99
C ALA A 647 -0.66 -67.19 12.00
N ARG A 648 -1.61 -67.95 11.43
CA ARG A 648 -1.95 -69.35 11.69
C ARG A 648 -2.16 -69.85 13.14
N ALA A 649 -3.42 -70.28 13.33
CA ALA A 649 -3.84 -71.62 13.78
C ALA A 649 -3.62 -72.04 15.24
N ALA A 650 -4.72 -72.18 15.97
CA ALA A 650 -5.22 -73.43 16.59
C ALA A 650 -5.92 -73.19 17.94
N GLY A 651 -7.11 -73.78 18.11
CA GLY A 651 -7.59 -74.28 19.41
C GLY A 651 -8.29 -73.30 20.36
N GLN A 652 -9.62 -73.30 20.32
CA GLN A 652 -10.49 -73.09 21.50
C GLN A 652 -10.45 -74.37 22.38
N PRO A 653 -10.98 -74.42 23.64
CA PRO A 653 -11.71 -73.38 24.38
C PRO A 653 -11.41 -73.28 25.90
N ALA A 654 -12.11 -72.33 26.53
CA ALA A 654 -12.75 -72.43 27.85
C ALA A 654 -12.11 -71.76 29.09
N HIS A 655 -13.04 -71.15 29.84
CA HIS A 655 -13.10 -70.93 31.29
C HIS A 655 -12.50 -69.67 31.93
N ARG A 656 -13.45 -68.84 32.42
CA ARG A 656 -13.57 -68.24 33.76
C ARG A 656 -12.31 -67.58 34.37
N ALA A 657 -12.41 -66.29 34.63
CA ALA A 657 -12.43 -65.76 36.01
C ALA A 657 -12.81 -64.27 36.00
N GLY A 658 -13.75 -63.91 36.86
CA GLY A 658 -14.04 -62.52 37.20
C GLY A 658 -12.96 -61.87 38.08
N PRO A 659 -13.09 -60.57 38.36
CA PRO A 659 -12.14 -59.76 39.14
C PRO A 659 -12.29 -60.08 40.65
N PRO A 660 -11.49 -59.55 41.62
CA PRO A 660 -10.94 -58.18 41.72
C PRO A 660 -9.65 -58.14 42.60
N PRO A 661 -9.36 -57.18 43.52
CA PRO A 661 -9.67 -55.75 43.65
C PRO A 661 -8.44 -54.84 43.97
N ARG A 662 -8.68 -53.53 43.85
CA ARG A 662 -7.99 -52.35 44.41
C ARG A 662 -6.67 -51.89 43.79
#